data_AF-A0A6I7R0P9-F1
#
_entry.id   AF-A0A6I7R0P9-F1
#
_cell.length_a   1.000
_cell.length_b   1.000
_cell.length_c   1.000
_cell.angle_alpha   90.00
_cell.angle_beta   90.00
_cell.angle_gamma   90.00
#
_symmetry.space_group_name_H-M   'P 1'
#
loop_
_entity.id
_entity.type
_entity.pdbx_description
1 polymer ?
#
loop_
_entity_poly.entity_id
_entity_poly.type
_entity_poly.pdbx_seq_one_letter_code
_entity_poly.pdbx_strand_id
1 'polypeptide(L)'
;MNLRFIIIHYDENEPRNFESNNQNHVDFLQLIVSDLNDAFTDIQPSSNSDCTSETIVPTGTLNNQPDTRIQFYLHDIVEVVDPNLWDADIFLDHSSMSDALDSIHPPSDNKAINIYMTGSECNYDKRVLLNTNPTCTNPDWVSKGLMKGRFPNQNLNFSEFLKIYAFDAFSKYKAHNNGYYCHLYSQCCPACPISWQSGVDAYAHEIGHNLGLGHANQCPESIMDQECCSGARFLYDNQLSQMHRSLGITNARNVVRDCPYSPEPILITKDSVLNLNIRLYQDLIIKSGNTLTITCKVLMPDDAKIIVEPNAKLIIDGGKITNACNGLWKGIEVWGDNEQHQYTINYINQQGKVHLKNGAIIDGAEIGIATYNPNEYNRNTGGIIIAEDATFKNCKNAVFLFPYQNFYPNNPSQLRPNLSRFDNVEFIANGENYNSGVNYGTGMVVLWGVNGVRFRGCKFLNLDENTESSNWERSGITSLDANYTVTSLCVTVPGVFNPPFSCPPQNIVRSKFENLKQGIWAGKYSDPFKTYTVENSDFIGNRTGILNAGVDYATIVLNNFEITTFPNADTLSAIAVETGTGFAIEQNDILGSIDINNNEQVGIWVRNSGIEPNRLYNNKITSTSYATLANGNNRSIPDVAYAPVDGLLFECNEYVDNFNDIVAVGTSDGDGVKLHQGTNILGEEVPAGNKFSDYDNHPYRDINNPSAWPMIYFYYENESIEIPEFYNTNNVNTEGLGYPNDCDANYNPSNNYLSSVLTHIMLDQQKDNFNTSFVQYSSVLFSYNQLIDGGNTNSLLEDIQNAWSSEAWELYNGLIAESPYLSTTAIKQAAQTGILPNEMLLDLCVANPEATMGYQFIDFLKDSIPNSLPVYMLDIIVANWSTQTPRGIIELQLSKLNEEKHQSASAVLRHYMNDTTNYEMDSIRTWTAKKENLPSLYAEVMDNFLYVEDPDYGGLMDDILIDYDNLPDYIHALHYDYHGLLDFVFQNITTSGLSILEADTTDLESLKYYANKQGWPAVIASGILHFTGYELFDPLPELPGPPQQYRRAQNSDKFSLNDEQFVSLLVYPNPAQVMVIFEYELKKNYPDAKLMIYDVSGKLQKDFMINRYKGQKIWDTRQVANGIYMYYIQSGDKILKNGKVTINN
;
A
#
# COMPACT_ATOMS: atom_id res chain seq x y z
N MET A 1 -4.01 41.23 -15.95
CA MET A 1 -2.69 41.82 -15.67
C MET A 1 -2.87 42.92 -14.63
N ASN A 2 -1.96 42.98 -13.66
CA ASN A 2 -1.99 43.98 -12.59
C ASN A 2 -1.25 45.25 -13.01
N LEU A 3 -1.84 46.40 -12.73
CA LEU A 3 -1.27 47.73 -12.91
C LEU A 3 -1.11 48.39 -11.53
N ARG A 4 0.10 48.87 -11.23
CA ARG A 4 0.44 49.63 -10.02
C ARG A 4 0.70 51.07 -10.43
N PHE A 5 -0.06 52.01 -9.88
CA PHE A 5 0.18 53.43 -10.14
C PHE A 5 1.09 53.99 -9.05
N ILE A 6 2.25 54.48 -9.46
CA ILE A 6 3.24 55.14 -8.60
C ILE A 6 3.12 56.63 -8.85
N ILE A 7 2.50 57.32 -7.90
CA ILE A 7 2.22 58.73 -7.95
C ILE A 7 3.39 59.46 -7.29
N ILE A 8 4.12 60.24 -8.07
CA ILE A 8 5.14 61.14 -7.52
C ILE A 8 4.43 62.43 -7.12
N HIS A 9 4.77 62.97 -5.96
CA HIS A 9 4.22 64.19 -5.38
C HIS A 9 5.30 65.26 -5.21
N TYR A 10 4.94 66.52 -5.49
CA TYR A 10 5.81 67.67 -5.25
C TYR A 10 6.06 67.89 -3.74
N ASP A 11 5.00 68.06 -2.96
CA ASP A 11 5.01 68.03 -1.50
C ASP A 11 3.71 67.40 -0.94
N GLU A 12 3.63 67.17 0.37
CA GLU A 12 2.49 66.49 1.00
C GLU A 12 1.16 67.26 0.97
N ASN A 13 1.15 68.57 0.69
CA ASN A 13 -0.03 69.43 0.85
C ASN A 13 -0.35 70.32 -0.36
N GLU A 14 0.32 70.09 -1.50
CA GLU A 14 0.14 70.91 -2.69
C GLU A 14 -1.13 70.52 -3.46
N PRO A 15 -2.07 71.45 -3.72
CA PRO A 15 -3.32 71.15 -4.44
C PRO A 15 -3.11 70.73 -5.90
N ARG A 16 -1.88 70.76 -6.42
CA ARG A 16 -1.50 70.27 -7.75
C ARG A 16 -1.41 68.75 -7.79
N ASN A 17 -1.11 68.11 -6.66
CA ASN A 17 -0.91 66.68 -6.53
C ASN A 17 -2.20 65.87 -6.66
N PHE A 18 -2.03 64.59 -7.00
CA PHE A 18 -3.05 63.56 -6.87
C PHE A 18 -3.28 63.29 -5.38
N GLU A 19 -4.46 62.80 -5.01
CA GLU A 19 -4.80 62.55 -3.61
C GLU A 19 -5.48 61.19 -3.54
N SER A 20 -4.82 60.21 -2.94
CA SER A 20 -5.35 58.83 -2.85
C SER A 20 -6.65 58.71 -2.04
N ASN A 21 -6.93 59.67 -1.15
CA ASN A 21 -8.17 59.76 -0.37
C ASN A 21 -9.30 60.51 -1.10
N ASN A 22 -9.04 61.06 -2.29
CA ASN A 22 -10.03 61.78 -3.10
C ASN A 22 -10.63 60.83 -4.12
N GLN A 23 -11.92 60.52 -3.96
CA GLN A 23 -12.60 59.54 -4.81
C GLN A 23 -12.53 59.90 -6.30
N ASN A 24 -12.64 61.19 -6.66
CA ASN A 24 -12.57 61.61 -8.06
C ASN A 24 -11.20 61.32 -8.69
N HIS A 25 -10.12 61.37 -7.90
CA HIS A 25 -8.77 61.04 -8.35
C HIS A 25 -8.60 59.53 -8.51
N VAL A 26 -9.11 58.72 -7.58
CA VAL A 26 -9.10 57.25 -7.70
C VAL A 26 -9.95 56.79 -8.90
N ASP A 27 -11.13 57.40 -9.10
CA ASP A 27 -12.01 57.13 -10.24
C ASP A 27 -11.32 57.42 -11.57
N PHE A 28 -10.43 58.42 -11.63
CA PHE A 28 -9.61 58.68 -12.82
C PHE A 28 -8.64 57.53 -13.13
N LEU A 29 -8.00 56.92 -12.13
CA LEU A 29 -7.14 55.74 -12.37
C LEU A 29 -7.98 54.54 -12.81
N GLN A 30 -9.14 54.33 -12.19
CA GLN A 30 -10.08 53.28 -12.60
C GLN A 30 -10.59 53.49 -14.03
N LEU A 31 -10.80 54.74 -14.44
CA LEU A 31 -11.15 55.08 -15.80
C LEU A 31 -10.03 54.70 -16.78
N ILE A 32 -8.75 54.99 -16.48
CA ILE A 32 -7.63 54.54 -17.31
C ILE A 32 -7.65 53.01 -17.48
N VAL A 33 -7.87 52.27 -16.39
CA VAL A 33 -7.95 50.80 -16.43
C VAL A 33 -9.15 50.34 -17.26
N SER A 34 -10.31 51.01 -17.14
CA SER A 34 -11.52 50.71 -17.92
C SER A 34 -11.28 50.94 -19.40
N ASP A 35 -10.76 52.11 -19.78
CA ASP A 35 -10.50 52.46 -21.17
C ASP A 35 -9.44 51.52 -21.78
N LEU A 36 -8.41 51.13 -21.02
CA LEU A 36 -7.42 50.13 -21.44
C LEU A 36 -8.07 48.78 -21.72
N ASN A 37 -8.97 48.34 -20.85
CA ASN A 37 -9.73 47.12 -21.08
C ASN A 37 -10.57 47.22 -22.34
N ASP A 38 -11.24 48.36 -22.59
CA ASP A 38 -12.00 48.59 -23.81
C ASP A 38 -11.09 48.53 -25.05
N ALA A 39 -9.90 49.13 -25.00
CA ALA A 39 -8.94 49.13 -26.10
C ALA A 39 -8.45 47.73 -26.49
N PHE A 40 -8.19 46.86 -25.50
CA PHE A 40 -7.75 45.47 -25.76
C PHE A 40 -8.90 44.47 -25.94
N THR A 41 -10.13 44.82 -25.55
CA THR A 41 -11.33 43.98 -25.75
C THR A 41 -11.98 44.21 -27.12
N ASP A 42 -11.97 45.46 -27.61
CA ASP A 42 -12.57 45.87 -28.88
C ASP A 42 -11.54 45.97 -30.03
N ILE A 43 -10.55 45.06 -30.11
CA ILE A 43 -9.65 45.02 -31.26
C ILE A 43 -10.48 44.75 -32.53
N GLN A 44 -10.57 45.75 -33.41
CA GLN A 44 -11.32 45.71 -34.66
C GLN A 44 -10.42 45.20 -35.78
N PRO A 45 -10.96 44.47 -36.77
CA PRO A 45 -10.23 44.18 -38.00
C PRO A 45 -9.92 45.48 -38.75
N SER A 46 -8.70 45.57 -39.31
CA SER A 46 -8.30 46.75 -40.08
C SER A 46 -9.17 46.97 -41.31
N SER A 47 -9.55 48.22 -41.56
CA SER A 47 -10.23 48.65 -42.78
C SER A 47 -9.27 49.04 -43.91
N ASN A 48 -7.98 49.22 -43.57
CA ASN A 48 -6.92 49.66 -44.45
C ASN A 48 -6.18 48.48 -45.10
N SER A 49 -6.09 48.49 -46.44
CA SER A 49 -5.39 47.48 -47.23
C SER A 49 -3.88 47.47 -47.04
N ASP A 50 -3.30 48.56 -46.53
CA ASP A 50 -1.87 48.65 -46.24
C ASP A 50 -1.52 47.96 -44.90
N CYS A 51 -2.51 47.70 -44.04
CA CYS A 51 -2.40 46.88 -42.84
C CYS A 51 -2.55 45.38 -43.16
N THR A 52 -1.94 44.91 -44.26
CA THR A 52 -1.89 43.48 -44.60
C THR A 52 -0.78 42.80 -43.81
N SER A 53 -1.00 41.54 -43.40
CA SER A 53 -0.10 40.83 -42.50
C SER A 53 1.34 40.87 -43.01
N GLU A 54 2.25 41.40 -42.19
CA GLU A 54 3.68 41.18 -42.44
C GLU A 54 3.93 39.67 -42.34
N THR A 55 4.09 39.04 -43.49
CA THR A 55 4.52 37.65 -43.63
C THR A 55 5.87 37.47 -42.95
N ILE A 56 5.84 37.04 -41.69
CA ILE A 56 6.64 35.97 -41.08
C ILE A 56 5.82 35.56 -39.85
N VAL A 57 5.06 34.46 -39.94
CA VAL A 57 4.72 33.68 -38.75
C VAL A 57 6.03 33.01 -38.35
N PRO A 58 6.61 33.29 -37.17
CA PRO A 58 7.73 32.50 -36.70
C PRO A 58 7.24 31.04 -36.62
N THR A 59 7.81 30.20 -37.47
CA THR A 59 7.56 28.76 -37.45
C THR A 59 8.07 28.21 -36.12
N GLY A 60 7.18 28.06 -35.13
CA GLY A 60 7.51 27.40 -33.85
C GLY A 60 6.94 27.99 -32.55
N THR A 61 5.95 28.90 -32.60
CA THR A 61 5.37 29.48 -31.37
C THR A 61 4.25 28.62 -30.79
N LEU A 62 4.45 28.13 -29.56
CA LEU A 62 3.47 27.35 -28.78
C LEU A 62 2.25 28.15 -28.31
N ASN A 63 2.23 29.48 -28.48
CA ASN A 63 1.15 30.37 -28.01
C ASN A 63 0.54 31.17 -29.17
N ASN A 64 -0.01 30.50 -30.19
CA ASN A 64 -0.76 31.14 -31.27
C ASN A 64 -2.28 31.02 -30.99
N GLN A 65 -2.80 31.85 -30.08
CA GLN A 65 -4.25 31.96 -29.84
C GLN A 65 -4.66 33.44 -29.95
N PRO A 66 -5.09 33.91 -31.13
CA PRO A 66 -5.50 35.31 -31.32
C PRO A 66 -6.77 35.71 -30.55
N ASP A 67 -7.54 34.74 -30.05
CA ASP A 67 -8.80 35.01 -29.32
C ASP A 67 -8.63 35.20 -27.80
N THR A 68 -7.42 35.02 -27.25
CA THR A 68 -7.17 35.16 -25.81
C THR A 68 -7.06 36.64 -25.45
N ARG A 69 -8.06 37.18 -24.74
CA ARG A 69 -8.12 38.59 -24.37
C ARG A 69 -7.25 38.91 -23.16
N ILE A 70 -6.59 40.08 -23.19
CA ILE A 70 -5.85 40.61 -22.04
C ILE A 70 -6.73 41.61 -21.32
N GLN A 71 -6.95 41.39 -20.02
CA GLN A 71 -7.63 42.33 -19.13
C GLN A 71 -6.65 42.91 -18.11
N PHE A 72 -6.85 44.15 -17.71
CA PHE A 72 -6.07 44.93 -16.75
C PHE A 72 -6.88 45.22 -15.48
N TYR A 73 -6.19 45.25 -14.35
CA TYR A 73 -6.75 45.54 -13.04
C TYR A 73 -5.87 46.53 -12.29
N LEU A 74 -6.49 47.46 -11.56
CA LEU A 74 -5.81 48.26 -10.56
C LEU A 74 -5.37 47.33 -9.41
N HIS A 75 -4.06 47.21 -9.18
CA HIS A 75 -3.49 46.37 -8.12
C HIS A 75 -3.38 47.14 -6.81
N ASP A 76 -2.69 48.28 -6.86
CA ASP A 76 -2.45 49.19 -5.75
C ASP A 76 -2.04 50.58 -6.26
N ILE A 77 -2.03 51.55 -5.34
CA ILE A 77 -1.59 52.93 -5.56
C ILE A 77 -0.46 53.18 -4.55
N VAL A 78 0.68 53.64 -5.05
CA VAL A 78 1.85 53.96 -4.23
C VAL A 78 2.14 55.45 -4.39
N GLU A 79 2.23 56.16 -3.27
CA GLU A 79 2.52 57.60 -3.26
C GLU A 79 3.94 57.85 -2.77
N VAL A 80 4.71 58.66 -3.51
CA VAL A 80 6.11 59.00 -3.21
C VAL A 80 6.28 60.51 -3.27
N VAL A 81 6.73 61.13 -2.19
CA VAL A 81 7.02 62.57 -2.15
C VAL A 81 8.47 62.81 -2.55
N ASP A 82 8.68 63.32 -3.76
CA ASP A 82 10.01 63.73 -4.25
C ASP A 82 9.85 64.91 -5.23
N PRO A 83 10.00 66.15 -4.76
CA PRO A 83 9.84 67.33 -5.61
C PRO A 83 10.83 67.41 -6.78
N ASN A 84 12.00 66.75 -6.69
CA ASN A 84 12.96 66.71 -7.81
C ASN A 84 12.51 65.72 -8.88
N LEU A 85 11.89 64.59 -8.51
CA LEU A 85 11.39 63.62 -9.47
C LEU A 85 9.98 63.97 -9.99
N TRP A 86 9.25 64.79 -9.25
CA TRP A 86 7.90 65.22 -9.61
C TRP A 86 7.87 66.06 -10.89
N ASP A 87 8.76 67.04 -11.00
CA ASP A 87 8.77 67.98 -12.13
C ASP A 87 9.56 67.42 -13.31
N ALA A 88 8.85 66.90 -14.32
CA ALA A 88 9.49 66.37 -15.53
C ALA A 88 10.32 67.44 -16.30
N ASP A 89 10.06 68.73 -16.10
CA ASP A 89 10.74 69.81 -16.82
C ASP A 89 12.23 69.96 -16.44
N ILE A 90 12.68 69.41 -15.31
CA ILE A 90 14.08 69.53 -14.87
C ILE A 90 15.04 68.57 -15.58
N PHE A 91 14.52 67.58 -16.32
CA PHE A 91 15.31 66.58 -17.02
C PHE A 91 15.66 67.06 -18.44
N LEU A 92 16.90 66.81 -18.88
CA LEU A 92 17.36 67.24 -20.21
C LEU A 92 16.80 66.33 -21.33
N ASP A 93 16.57 65.06 -21.02
CA ASP A 93 16.02 64.05 -21.94
C ASP A 93 15.26 62.93 -21.19
N HIS A 94 14.52 62.10 -21.93
CA HIS A 94 13.78 60.96 -21.39
C HIS A 94 14.65 59.90 -20.71
N SER A 95 15.94 59.80 -21.06
CA SER A 95 16.83 58.78 -20.50
C SER A 95 17.23 59.18 -19.08
N SER A 96 17.63 60.43 -18.89
CA SER A 96 18.01 60.98 -17.57
C SER A 96 16.87 60.90 -16.55
N MET A 97 15.63 61.11 -16.99
CA MET A 97 14.44 60.94 -16.14
C MET A 97 14.13 59.47 -15.86
N SER A 98 14.22 58.59 -16.86
CA SER A 98 14.04 57.14 -16.67
C SER A 98 15.03 56.59 -15.65
N ASP A 99 16.31 56.99 -15.74
CA ASP A 99 17.34 56.57 -14.80
C ASP A 99 17.05 57.08 -13.37
N ALA A 100 16.50 58.29 -13.25
CA ALA A 100 16.12 58.87 -11.96
C ALA A 100 14.88 58.18 -11.36
N LEU A 101 13.86 57.88 -12.15
CA LEU A 101 12.68 57.12 -11.72
C LEU A 101 13.02 55.65 -11.43
N ASP A 102 14.01 55.08 -12.11
CA ASP A 102 14.56 53.76 -11.81
C ASP A 102 15.24 53.68 -10.44
N SER A 103 15.69 54.82 -9.89
CA SER A 103 16.26 54.92 -8.54
C SER A 103 15.22 54.86 -7.43
N ILE A 104 13.94 55.12 -7.75
CA ILE A 104 12.85 54.91 -6.81
C ILE A 104 12.68 53.39 -6.65
N HIS A 105 12.88 52.86 -5.44
CA HIS A 105 12.55 51.47 -5.14
C HIS A 105 11.04 51.33 -4.99
N PRO A 106 10.30 50.74 -5.97
CA PRO A 106 8.87 50.52 -5.81
C PRO A 106 8.62 49.48 -4.70
N PRO A 107 7.51 49.55 -3.94
CA PRO A 107 7.25 48.65 -2.82
C PRO A 107 6.93 47.19 -3.21
N SER A 108 7.31 46.30 -2.29
CA SER A 108 6.86 44.93 -1.97
C SER A 108 6.93 43.77 -2.98
N ASP A 109 6.69 43.93 -4.28
CA ASP A 109 6.81 42.81 -5.26
C ASP A 109 6.79 43.23 -6.74
N ASN A 110 7.16 42.31 -7.63
CA ASN A 110 7.16 42.45 -9.09
C ASN A 110 5.85 41.98 -9.76
N LYS A 111 4.73 41.99 -9.03
CA LYS A 111 3.45 41.43 -9.48
C LYS A 111 2.57 42.39 -10.28
N ALA A 112 3.08 43.57 -10.64
CA ALA A 112 2.35 44.58 -11.41
C ALA A 112 3.26 45.33 -12.40
N ILE A 113 2.66 45.91 -13.44
CA ILE A 113 3.32 46.91 -14.28
C ILE A 113 3.30 48.24 -13.51
N ASN A 114 4.49 48.79 -13.25
CA ASN A 114 4.65 50.03 -12.52
C ASN A 114 4.48 51.23 -13.44
N ILE A 115 3.39 51.98 -13.25
CA ILE A 115 3.08 53.20 -14.00
C ILE A 115 3.50 54.40 -13.15
N TYR A 116 4.62 55.03 -13.51
CA TYR A 116 5.11 56.23 -12.83
C TYR A 116 4.40 57.45 -13.38
N MET A 117 3.66 58.14 -12.52
CA MET A 117 2.97 59.37 -12.84
C MET A 117 3.73 60.56 -12.27
N THR A 118 4.22 61.43 -13.17
CA THR A 118 4.91 62.67 -12.81
C THR A 118 4.18 63.88 -13.37
N GLY A 119 4.49 65.07 -12.84
CA GLY A 119 3.95 66.35 -13.27
C GLY A 119 4.89 67.11 -14.20
N SER A 120 4.45 68.29 -14.62
CA SER A 120 5.30 69.33 -15.20
C SER A 120 4.77 70.66 -14.70
N GLU A 121 5.60 71.43 -14.01
CA GLU A 121 5.18 72.71 -13.44
C GLU A 121 4.67 73.65 -14.56
N CYS A 122 5.40 73.71 -15.67
CA CYS A 122 5.01 74.56 -16.78
C CYS A 122 3.74 74.08 -17.51
N ASN A 123 3.51 72.77 -17.66
CA ASN A 123 2.27 72.28 -18.25
C ASN A 123 1.09 72.46 -17.31
N TYR A 124 1.26 72.28 -16.00
CA TYR A 124 0.22 72.52 -15.02
C TYR A 124 -0.20 74.00 -15.02
N ASP A 125 0.75 74.94 -14.99
CA ASP A 125 0.48 76.37 -15.05
C ASP A 125 -0.22 76.78 -16.36
N LYS A 126 0.20 76.21 -17.49
CA LYS A 126 -0.40 76.48 -18.81
C LYS A 126 -1.81 75.90 -18.93
N ARG A 127 -1.99 74.62 -18.57
CA ARG A 127 -3.19 73.83 -18.85
C ARG A 127 -4.22 73.88 -17.73
N VAL A 128 -3.78 73.87 -16.48
CA VAL A 128 -4.70 73.86 -15.32
C VAL A 128 -4.97 75.27 -14.81
N LEU A 129 -3.95 76.15 -14.79
CA LEU A 129 -4.07 77.54 -14.34
C LEU A 129 -4.29 78.57 -15.45
N LEU A 130 -4.45 78.13 -16.72
CA LEU A 130 -4.78 78.99 -17.87
C LEU A 130 -3.75 80.10 -18.13
N ASN A 131 -2.45 79.76 -18.09
CA ASN A 131 -1.36 80.59 -18.65
C ASN A 131 -0.94 81.79 -17.77
N THR A 132 -0.82 81.58 -16.46
CA THR A 132 -0.33 82.58 -15.49
C THR A 132 1.19 82.84 -15.54
N ASN A 133 1.96 82.05 -16.30
CA ASN A 133 3.42 82.12 -16.37
C ASN A 133 3.97 82.18 -17.82
N PRO A 134 4.35 83.37 -18.33
CA PRO A 134 4.79 83.56 -19.72
C PRO A 134 6.24 83.14 -20.01
N THR A 135 7.03 82.73 -19.02
CA THR A 135 8.45 82.37 -19.20
C THR A 135 8.72 80.88 -19.43
N CYS A 136 7.68 80.05 -19.50
CA CYS A 136 7.82 78.60 -19.67
C CYS A 136 8.26 78.19 -21.08
N THR A 137 9.56 77.96 -21.26
CA THR A 137 10.16 77.26 -22.41
C THR A 137 10.34 75.77 -22.09
N ASN A 138 9.26 74.98 -22.12
CA ASN A 138 9.38 73.53 -21.95
C ASN A 138 10.27 72.94 -23.04
N PRO A 139 11.06 71.90 -22.76
CA PRO A 139 11.70 71.15 -23.82
C PRO A 139 10.63 70.49 -24.72
N ASP A 140 10.91 70.40 -26.02
CA ASP A 140 9.95 69.97 -27.06
C ASP A 140 9.32 68.58 -26.83
N TRP A 141 9.91 67.76 -25.96
CA TRP A 141 9.41 66.43 -25.62
C TRP A 141 8.31 66.47 -24.53
N VAL A 142 8.37 67.42 -23.59
CA VAL A 142 7.32 67.65 -22.57
C VAL A 142 6.09 68.30 -23.18
N SER A 143 6.26 69.10 -24.24
CA SER A 143 5.15 69.75 -24.95
C SER A 143 4.32 68.77 -25.78
N LYS A 144 4.90 67.63 -26.20
CA LYS A 144 4.23 66.56 -26.96
C LYS A 144 3.57 65.48 -26.10
N GLY A 145 3.79 65.47 -24.78
CA GLY A 145 3.11 64.54 -23.85
C GLY A 145 3.34 63.05 -24.15
N LEU A 146 4.58 62.66 -24.47
CA LEU A 146 4.97 61.33 -24.95
C LEU A 146 5.26 60.37 -23.79
N MET A 147 4.51 59.28 -23.64
CA MET A 147 4.79 58.22 -22.68
C MET A 147 5.99 57.36 -23.13
N LYS A 148 6.51 56.52 -22.21
CA LYS A 148 7.55 55.54 -22.56
C LYS A 148 7.42 54.26 -21.72
N GLY A 149 7.33 53.13 -22.39
CA GLY A 149 7.25 51.79 -21.85
C GLY A 149 8.57 51.05 -22.05
N ARG A 150 8.97 50.29 -21.04
CA ARG A 150 10.18 49.46 -21.12
C ARG A 150 9.82 48.08 -21.67
N PHE A 151 10.61 47.61 -22.62
CA PHE A 151 10.50 46.24 -23.11
C PHE A 151 10.70 45.21 -21.98
N PRO A 152 10.01 44.07 -22.04
CA PRO A 152 10.18 43.01 -21.06
C PRO A 152 11.60 42.43 -21.14
N ASN A 153 12.11 42.01 -19.98
CA ASN A 153 13.43 41.40 -19.89
C ASN A 153 13.41 40.01 -20.52
N GLN A 154 14.26 39.80 -21.54
CA GLN A 154 14.39 38.54 -22.27
C GLN A 154 15.45 37.59 -21.67
N ASN A 155 16.27 38.07 -20.73
CA ASN A 155 17.37 37.32 -20.10
C ASN A 155 16.93 36.56 -18.83
N LEU A 156 15.62 36.34 -18.64
CA LEU A 156 15.06 35.62 -17.50
C LEU A 156 15.38 36.25 -16.13
N ASN A 157 15.74 37.53 -16.09
CA ASN A 157 15.86 38.27 -14.83
C ASN A 157 14.46 38.64 -14.31
N PHE A 158 13.81 37.68 -13.65
CA PHE A 158 12.44 37.86 -13.16
C PHE A 158 12.32 38.89 -12.05
N SER A 159 13.42 39.39 -11.46
CA SER A 159 13.36 40.46 -10.45
C SER A 159 13.21 41.86 -11.06
N GLU A 160 13.31 42.01 -12.39
CA GLU A 160 13.08 43.30 -13.04
C GLU A 160 11.58 43.62 -13.16
N PHE A 161 11.23 44.86 -12.83
CA PHE A 161 9.88 45.39 -12.94
C PHE A 161 9.56 45.80 -14.38
N LEU A 162 8.33 45.52 -14.81
CA LEU A 162 7.74 46.18 -15.97
C LEU A 162 7.37 47.63 -15.61
N LYS A 163 7.60 48.56 -16.53
CA LYS A 163 7.50 50.00 -16.25
C LYS A 163 6.90 50.77 -17.42
N ILE A 164 6.08 51.75 -17.08
CA ILE A 164 5.58 52.79 -17.96
C ILE A 164 5.81 54.15 -17.28
N TYR A 165 6.38 55.09 -18.01
CA TYR A 165 6.55 56.46 -17.56
C TYR A 165 5.48 57.33 -18.21
N ALA A 166 4.53 57.79 -17.40
CA ALA A 166 3.34 58.53 -17.82
C ALA A 166 3.41 59.99 -17.34
N PHE A 167 3.87 60.87 -18.22
CA PHE A 167 4.12 62.27 -17.88
C PHE A 167 2.88 63.14 -18.05
N ASP A 168 2.64 64.02 -17.07
CA ASP A 168 1.60 65.06 -17.09
C ASP A 168 0.16 64.53 -17.25
N ALA A 169 -0.06 63.22 -17.04
CA ALA A 169 -1.35 62.57 -17.24
C ALA A 169 -2.42 63.14 -16.30
N PHE A 170 -2.06 63.40 -15.04
CA PHE A 170 -2.98 63.95 -14.05
C PHE A 170 -3.30 65.43 -14.28
N SER A 171 -2.34 66.24 -14.74
CA SER A 171 -2.57 67.64 -15.10
C SER A 171 -3.53 67.76 -16.29
N LYS A 172 -3.47 66.84 -17.27
CA LYS A 172 -4.43 66.78 -18.38
C LYS A 172 -5.86 66.53 -17.89
N TYR A 173 -6.03 65.58 -16.96
CA TYR A 173 -7.31 65.33 -16.29
C TYR A 173 -7.83 66.59 -15.56
N LYS A 174 -6.98 67.24 -14.74
CA LYS A 174 -7.35 68.48 -14.05
C LYS A 174 -7.69 69.62 -15.01
N ALA A 175 -6.93 69.78 -16.09
CA ALA A 175 -7.17 70.80 -17.12
C ALA A 175 -8.54 70.61 -17.79
N HIS A 176 -8.92 69.37 -18.09
CA HIS A 176 -10.23 69.07 -18.64
C HIS A 176 -11.36 69.44 -17.67
N ASN A 177 -11.28 68.98 -16.42
CA ASN A 177 -12.30 69.26 -15.40
C ASN A 177 -12.40 70.75 -15.03
N ASN A 178 -11.30 71.50 -15.19
CA ASN A 178 -11.26 72.95 -15.01
C ASN A 178 -11.69 73.75 -16.26
N GLY A 179 -12.10 73.08 -17.35
CA GLY A 179 -12.61 73.74 -18.55
C GLY A 179 -11.54 74.34 -19.48
N TYR A 180 -10.27 73.94 -19.36
CA TYR A 180 -9.17 74.44 -20.19
C TYR A 180 -9.44 74.33 -21.69
N TYR A 181 -9.95 73.18 -22.13
CA TYR A 181 -10.21 72.92 -23.55
C TYR A 181 -11.41 73.72 -24.08
N CYS A 182 -12.30 74.19 -23.22
CA CYS A 182 -13.34 75.16 -23.58
C CYS A 182 -12.76 76.56 -23.86
N HIS A 183 -11.56 76.89 -23.38
CA HIS A 183 -10.86 78.14 -23.69
C HIS A 183 -10.08 78.09 -25.00
N LEU A 184 -9.58 76.91 -25.40
CA LEU A 184 -8.79 76.73 -26.62
C LEU A 184 -9.64 76.53 -27.88
N TYR A 185 -10.81 75.92 -27.76
CA TYR A 185 -11.68 75.61 -28.90
C TYR A 185 -13.02 76.35 -28.78
N SER A 186 -13.47 77.00 -29.87
CA SER A 186 -14.67 77.86 -29.90
C SER A 186 -16.01 77.13 -29.73
N GLN A 187 -15.99 75.82 -29.53
CA GLN A 187 -17.13 75.03 -29.08
C GLN A 187 -16.71 74.28 -27.82
N CYS A 188 -17.30 74.63 -26.67
CA CYS A 188 -17.22 73.78 -25.48
C CYS A 188 -17.78 72.40 -25.88
N CYS A 189 -16.96 71.37 -25.78
CA CYS A 189 -17.42 70.00 -25.93
C CYS A 189 -17.30 69.29 -24.57
N PRO A 190 -18.26 69.50 -23.65
CA PRO A 190 -18.39 68.68 -22.45
C PRO A 190 -18.72 67.20 -22.77
N ALA A 191 -18.89 66.86 -24.06
CA ALA A 191 -19.04 65.51 -24.59
C ALA A 191 -17.80 65.04 -25.40
N CYS A 192 -16.63 65.69 -25.26
CA CYS A 192 -15.39 65.15 -25.84
C CYS A 192 -15.19 63.73 -25.31
N PRO A 193 -14.72 62.79 -26.14
CA PRO A 193 -14.52 61.41 -25.71
C PRO A 193 -13.67 61.37 -24.44
N ILE A 194 -14.16 60.65 -23.42
CA ILE A 194 -13.46 60.47 -22.14
C ILE A 194 -12.05 59.88 -22.36
N SER A 195 -11.83 59.16 -23.47
CA SER A 195 -10.53 58.67 -23.92
C SER A 195 -9.45 59.75 -24.13
N TRP A 196 -9.84 61.01 -24.40
CA TRP A 196 -8.91 62.15 -24.46
C TRP A 196 -8.40 62.57 -23.07
N GLN A 197 -9.18 62.29 -22.02
CA GLN A 197 -8.83 62.58 -20.63
C GLN A 197 -7.88 61.52 -20.07
N SER A 198 -8.15 60.25 -20.37
CA SER A 198 -7.32 59.11 -19.93
C SER A 198 -6.04 58.97 -20.74
N GLY A 199 -6.00 59.42 -22.01
CA GLY A 199 -4.84 59.20 -22.88
C GLY A 199 -4.58 57.73 -23.16
N VAL A 200 -5.65 56.92 -23.17
CA VAL A 200 -5.60 55.45 -23.23
C VAL A 200 -4.78 54.92 -24.41
N ASP A 201 -4.80 55.58 -25.57
CA ASP A 201 -4.07 55.13 -26.76
C ASP A 201 -2.55 55.07 -26.49
N ALA A 202 -2.02 56.05 -25.75
CA ALA A 202 -0.62 56.06 -25.34
C ALA A 202 -0.34 54.95 -24.31
N TYR A 203 -1.20 54.74 -23.32
CA TYR A 203 -1.05 53.63 -22.37
C TYR A 203 -1.09 52.27 -23.06
N ALA A 204 -1.99 52.08 -24.04
CA ALA A 204 -2.11 50.84 -24.79
C ALA A 204 -0.86 50.58 -25.65
N HIS A 205 -0.32 51.61 -26.29
CA HIS A 205 0.95 51.55 -27.01
C HIS A 205 2.11 51.12 -26.11
N GLU A 206 2.27 51.77 -24.95
CA GLU A 206 3.36 51.44 -24.02
C GLU A 206 3.20 50.05 -23.36
N ILE A 207 1.95 49.60 -23.15
CA ILE A 207 1.66 48.22 -22.77
C ILE A 207 2.09 47.26 -23.86
N GLY A 208 1.89 47.61 -25.14
CA GLY A 208 2.40 46.86 -26.27
C GLY A 208 3.92 46.64 -26.19
N HIS A 209 4.69 47.68 -25.86
CA HIS A 209 6.13 47.54 -25.59
C HIS A 209 6.44 46.64 -24.39
N ASN A 210 5.69 46.77 -23.28
CA ASN A 210 5.83 45.89 -22.10
C ASN A 210 5.50 44.42 -22.43
N LEU A 211 4.73 44.17 -23.49
CA LEU A 211 4.41 42.87 -24.04
C LEU A 211 5.31 42.47 -25.23
N GLY A 212 6.36 43.24 -25.52
CA GLY A 212 7.40 42.89 -26.48
C GLY A 212 7.14 43.32 -27.92
N LEU A 213 6.14 44.19 -28.17
CA LEU A 213 5.84 44.69 -29.50
C LEU A 213 6.77 45.82 -29.94
N GLY A 214 7.16 45.82 -31.21
CA GLY A 214 7.79 46.96 -31.87
C GLY A 214 6.76 47.90 -32.51
N HIS A 215 7.23 49.05 -32.99
CA HIS A 215 6.39 50.03 -33.70
C HIS A 215 5.87 49.49 -35.04
N ALA A 216 4.66 49.91 -35.43
CA ALA A 216 3.96 49.50 -36.64
C ALA A 216 3.51 50.71 -37.50
N ASN A 217 4.44 51.63 -37.79
CA ASN A 217 4.18 52.92 -38.46
C ASN A 217 3.56 52.84 -39.87
N GLN A 218 3.45 51.63 -40.44
CA GLN A 218 2.85 51.39 -41.75
C GLN A 218 1.33 51.17 -41.65
N CYS A 219 0.81 50.98 -40.43
CA CYS A 219 -0.60 50.78 -40.17
C CYS A 219 -1.10 51.79 -39.13
N PRO A 220 -1.67 52.94 -39.57
CA PRO A 220 -2.18 53.96 -38.67
C PRO A 220 -3.34 53.48 -37.77
N GLU A 221 -3.99 52.36 -38.09
CA GLU A 221 -5.03 51.76 -37.24
C GLU A 221 -4.44 50.89 -36.11
N SER A 222 -3.14 50.59 -36.14
CA SER A 222 -2.46 49.75 -35.17
C SER A 222 -2.23 50.46 -33.84
N ILE A 223 -2.45 49.76 -32.72
CA ILE A 223 -2.08 50.25 -31.37
C ILE A 223 -0.59 50.63 -31.30
N MET A 224 0.24 50.00 -32.14
CA MET A 224 1.69 50.24 -32.18
C MET A 224 2.12 51.33 -33.18
N ASP A 225 1.20 52.11 -33.75
CA ASP A 225 1.53 53.27 -34.57
C ASP A 225 2.12 54.41 -33.71
N GLN A 226 3.14 55.10 -34.25
CA GLN A 226 3.81 56.20 -33.54
C GLN A 226 3.17 57.57 -33.76
N GLU A 227 2.38 57.76 -34.81
CA GLU A 227 1.70 59.03 -35.05
C GLU A 227 0.46 59.07 -34.17
N CYS A 228 0.46 59.99 -33.18
CA CYS A 228 -0.66 60.13 -32.28
C CYS A 228 -1.97 60.31 -33.06
N CYS A 229 -3.08 59.94 -32.41
CA CYS A 229 -4.39 60.52 -32.66
C CYS A 229 -5.27 59.83 -33.73
N SER A 230 -4.94 58.61 -34.17
CA SER A 230 -5.92 57.67 -34.74
C SER A 230 -6.49 56.79 -33.62
N GLY A 231 -7.78 56.46 -33.65
CA GLY A 231 -8.44 55.59 -32.63
C GLY A 231 -7.99 54.14 -32.75
N ALA A 232 -6.68 53.90 -32.59
CA ALA A 232 -5.96 52.68 -32.87
C ALA A 232 -6.51 51.51 -32.06
N ARG A 233 -7.21 50.60 -32.75
CA ARG A 233 -7.83 49.41 -32.16
C ARG A 233 -7.52 48.18 -33.01
N PHE A 234 -6.34 48.12 -33.61
CA PHE A 234 -5.92 46.97 -34.42
C PHE A 234 -4.54 46.46 -33.99
N LEU A 235 -4.35 45.14 -34.07
CA LEU A 235 -3.06 44.46 -33.95
C LEU A 235 -2.98 43.40 -35.04
N TYR A 236 -1.79 43.20 -35.60
CA TYR A 236 -1.55 42.09 -36.50
C TYR A 236 -1.59 40.75 -35.75
N ASP A 237 -1.96 39.66 -36.43
CA ASP A 237 -1.94 38.30 -35.86
C ASP A 237 -0.57 37.91 -35.27
N ASN A 238 0.52 38.37 -35.91
CA ASN A 238 1.88 38.14 -35.42
C ASN A 238 2.21 38.97 -34.17
N GLN A 239 1.64 40.17 -33.99
CA GLN A 239 1.77 40.98 -32.77
C GLN A 239 1.01 40.31 -31.62
N LEU A 240 -0.22 39.84 -31.84
CA LEU A 240 -0.94 39.05 -30.84
C LEU A 240 -0.13 37.82 -30.40
N SER A 241 0.42 37.08 -31.36
CA SER A 241 1.30 35.93 -31.07
C SER A 241 2.56 36.32 -30.30
N GLN A 242 3.16 37.48 -30.60
CA GLN A 242 4.33 38.01 -29.87
C GLN A 242 3.98 38.38 -28.43
N MET A 243 2.82 39.01 -28.19
CA MET A 243 2.35 39.34 -26.85
C MET A 243 2.16 38.08 -26.00
N HIS A 244 1.46 37.07 -26.52
CA HIS A 244 1.27 35.80 -25.81
C HIS A 244 2.57 35.03 -25.59
N ARG A 245 3.50 35.10 -26.54
CA ARG A 245 4.85 34.55 -26.35
C ARG A 245 5.56 35.29 -25.22
N SER A 246 5.50 36.62 -25.19
CA SER A 246 6.13 37.45 -24.17
C SER A 246 5.59 37.12 -22.77
N LEU A 247 4.27 36.94 -22.64
CA LEU A 247 3.61 36.50 -21.40
C LEU A 247 4.02 35.09 -20.94
N GLY A 248 4.57 34.26 -21.83
CA GLY A 248 5.08 32.94 -21.48
C GLY A 248 6.55 32.94 -21.04
N ILE A 249 7.40 33.69 -21.74
CA ILE A 249 8.87 33.51 -21.65
C ILE A 249 9.64 34.69 -21.04
N THR A 250 8.99 35.82 -20.77
CA THR A 250 9.65 37.01 -20.21
C THR A 250 9.17 37.31 -18.78
N ASN A 251 9.71 38.36 -18.15
CA ASN A 251 9.22 38.85 -16.86
C ASN A 251 7.77 39.37 -16.90
N ALA A 252 7.17 39.57 -18.09
CA ALA A 252 5.75 39.92 -18.22
C ALA A 252 4.80 38.89 -17.61
N ARG A 253 5.24 37.63 -17.44
CA ARG A 253 4.44 36.59 -16.78
C ARG A 253 4.21 36.84 -15.28
N ASN A 254 5.02 37.69 -14.63
CA ASN A 254 4.91 37.98 -13.20
C ASN A 254 3.72 38.89 -12.87
N VAL A 255 3.29 39.70 -13.84
CA VAL A 255 2.19 40.66 -13.66
C VAL A 255 0.83 40.06 -14.03
N VAL A 256 0.80 38.78 -14.41
CA VAL A 256 -0.44 38.05 -14.69
C VAL A 256 -1.09 37.64 -13.37
N ARG A 257 -2.29 38.18 -13.16
CA ARG A 257 -3.11 38.02 -11.96
C ARG A 257 -3.81 36.66 -11.94
N ASP A 258 -3.97 36.06 -10.75
CA ASP A 258 -4.84 34.90 -10.47
C ASP A 258 -4.60 33.63 -11.31
N CYS A 259 -3.45 33.49 -11.96
CA CYS A 259 -3.09 32.26 -12.67
C CYS A 259 -4.15 31.75 -13.67
N PRO A 260 -4.49 32.56 -14.69
CA PRO A 260 -5.63 32.25 -15.55
C PRO A 260 -5.39 30.95 -16.32
N TYR A 261 -6.46 30.18 -16.47
CA TYR A 261 -6.55 29.01 -17.32
C TYR A 261 -7.45 29.31 -18.52
N SER A 262 -6.97 28.95 -19.72
CA SER A 262 -7.73 28.96 -20.96
C SER A 262 -8.14 27.53 -21.31
N PRO A 263 -9.43 27.28 -21.61
CA PRO A 263 -9.91 25.95 -21.98
C PRO A 263 -9.48 25.52 -23.39
N GLU A 264 -8.92 26.42 -24.20
CA GLU A 264 -8.45 26.12 -25.55
C GLU A 264 -7.03 25.53 -25.53
N PRO A 265 -6.82 24.27 -25.93
CA PRO A 265 -5.52 23.60 -25.78
C PRO A 265 -4.48 24.04 -26.84
N ILE A 266 -3.20 23.91 -26.49
CA ILE A 266 -2.08 23.93 -27.45
C ILE A 266 -2.00 22.55 -28.09
N LEU A 267 -2.05 22.49 -29.42
CA LEU A 267 -1.94 21.23 -30.16
C LEU A 267 -0.53 21.06 -30.77
N ILE A 268 0.16 19.98 -30.39
CA ILE A 268 1.41 19.56 -31.04
C ILE A 268 1.06 18.62 -32.19
N THR A 269 1.00 19.17 -33.40
CA THR A 269 0.64 18.46 -34.65
C THR A 269 1.85 18.07 -35.50
N LYS A 270 3.06 18.34 -35.02
CA LYS A 270 4.35 17.95 -35.62
C LYS A 270 5.40 17.77 -34.54
N ASP A 271 6.41 16.94 -34.81
CA ASP A 271 7.57 16.78 -33.94
C ASP A 271 8.20 18.14 -33.57
N SER A 272 8.36 18.38 -32.27
CA SER A 272 8.73 19.69 -31.72
C SER A 272 9.64 19.56 -30.50
N VAL A 273 10.48 20.58 -30.27
CA VAL A 273 11.33 20.70 -29.08
C VAL A 273 10.99 21.99 -28.35
N LEU A 274 10.72 21.89 -27.04
CA LEU A 274 10.53 22.99 -26.13
C LEU A 274 11.78 23.14 -25.26
N ASN A 275 12.48 24.27 -25.43
CA ASN A 275 13.81 24.52 -24.86
C ASN A 275 13.95 25.91 -24.20
N LEU A 276 12.83 26.58 -23.93
CA LEU A 276 12.80 27.89 -23.29
C LEU A 276 11.98 27.82 -21.99
N ASN A 277 12.49 28.43 -20.92
CA ASN A 277 11.75 28.57 -19.67
C ASN A 277 10.42 29.31 -19.94
N ILE A 278 9.31 28.58 -19.87
CA ILE A 278 8.01 29.04 -20.35
C ILE A 278 6.93 28.82 -19.30
N ARG A 279 5.97 29.75 -19.23
CA ARG A 279 4.69 29.57 -18.56
C ARG A 279 3.62 29.31 -19.61
N LEU A 280 2.89 28.22 -19.43
CA LEU A 280 1.67 27.93 -20.17
C LEU A 280 0.47 28.50 -19.41
N TYR A 281 -0.65 28.63 -20.11
CA TYR A 281 -1.92 29.12 -19.56
C TYR A 281 -3.09 28.21 -19.94
N GLN A 282 -2.80 27.03 -20.49
CA GLN A 282 -3.79 26.12 -21.07
C GLN A 282 -3.21 24.72 -21.17
N ASP A 283 -4.06 23.77 -21.52
CA ASP A 283 -3.66 22.39 -21.79
C ASP A 283 -2.67 22.27 -22.95
N LEU A 284 -1.86 21.21 -22.92
CA LEU A 284 -0.93 20.87 -23.98
C LEU A 284 -1.21 19.45 -24.48
N ILE A 285 -1.70 19.33 -25.71
CA ILE A 285 -2.10 18.04 -26.29
C ILE A 285 -1.12 17.66 -27.38
N ILE A 286 -0.45 16.52 -27.20
CA ILE A 286 0.41 15.93 -28.23
C ILE A 286 -0.43 15.01 -29.09
N LYS A 287 -0.65 15.44 -30.34
CA LYS A 287 -1.51 14.71 -31.26
C LYS A 287 -0.85 13.42 -31.73
N SER A 288 -1.66 12.40 -31.97
CA SER A 288 -1.24 11.09 -32.49
C SER A 288 -0.16 11.20 -33.59
N GLY A 289 0.91 10.39 -33.46
CA GLY A 289 2.01 10.33 -34.42
C GLY A 289 3.10 11.39 -34.23
N ASN A 290 2.99 12.28 -33.24
CA ASN A 290 3.95 13.36 -33.00
C ASN A 290 4.72 13.20 -31.68
N THR A 291 5.92 13.76 -31.64
CA THR A 291 6.79 13.80 -30.47
C THR A 291 7.02 15.22 -29.97
N LEU A 292 6.81 15.47 -28.68
CA LEU A 292 7.30 16.68 -28.01
C LEU A 292 8.49 16.33 -27.11
N THR A 293 9.59 17.08 -27.24
CA THR A 293 10.73 16.99 -26.31
C THR A 293 10.85 18.26 -25.47
N ILE A 294 10.85 18.15 -24.14
CA ILE A 294 10.99 19.26 -23.19
C ILE A 294 12.37 19.18 -22.54
N THR A 295 13.16 20.25 -22.66
CA THR A 295 14.53 20.38 -22.14
C THR A 295 14.70 21.56 -21.18
N CYS A 296 13.60 22.19 -20.79
CA CYS A 296 13.58 23.44 -20.03
C CYS A 296 12.57 23.39 -18.89
N LYS A 297 12.44 24.50 -18.16
CA LYS A 297 11.39 24.68 -17.16
C LYS A 297 10.06 25.04 -17.82
N VAL A 298 8.99 24.32 -17.51
CA VAL A 298 7.61 24.57 -17.94
C VAL A 298 6.77 24.82 -16.69
N LEU A 299 6.09 25.96 -16.64
CA LEU A 299 5.17 26.34 -15.56
C LEU A 299 3.72 26.10 -16.02
N MET A 300 2.99 25.25 -15.32
CA MET A 300 1.61 24.84 -15.62
C MET A 300 0.62 25.52 -14.64
N PRO A 301 -0.48 26.13 -15.11
CA PRO A 301 -1.52 26.63 -14.20
C PRO A 301 -2.28 25.46 -13.56
N ASP A 302 -2.98 25.72 -12.45
CA ASP A 302 -3.57 24.69 -11.57
C ASP A 302 -4.55 23.75 -12.32
N ASP A 303 -5.35 24.28 -13.24
CA ASP A 303 -6.32 23.49 -14.01
C ASP A 303 -5.76 22.85 -15.28
N ALA A 304 -4.51 23.13 -15.66
CA ALA A 304 -3.96 22.61 -16.91
C ALA A 304 -3.30 21.24 -16.76
N LYS A 305 -3.35 20.50 -17.86
CA LYS A 305 -2.73 19.18 -18.04
C LYS A 305 -1.96 19.07 -19.35
N ILE A 306 -1.15 18.02 -19.43
CA ILE A 306 -0.52 17.58 -20.68
C ILE A 306 -1.17 16.26 -21.09
N ILE A 307 -1.70 16.19 -22.31
CA ILE A 307 -2.29 14.96 -22.86
C ILE A 307 -1.36 14.38 -23.92
N VAL A 308 -1.06 13.09 -23.79
CA VAL A 308 -0.32 12.31 -24.78
C VAL A 308 -1.29 11.32 -25.42
N GLU A 309 -1.73 11.59 -26.65
CA GLU A 309 -2.66 10.72 -27.37
C GLU A 309 -2.03 9.36 -27.75
N PRO A 310 -2.85 8.35 -28.10
CA PRO A 310 -2.37 7.13 -28.74
C PRO A 310 -1.39 7.42 -29.89
N ASN A 311 -0.28 6.70 -29.95
CA ASN A 311 0.81 6.89 -30.91
C ASN A 311 1.59 8.22 -30.80
N ALA A 312 1.34 9.02 -29.77
CA ALA A 312 2.13 10.22 -29.47
C ALA A 312 3.22 9.94 -28.43
N LYS A 313 4.23 10.81 -28.38
CA LYS A 313 5.35 10.68 -27.45
C LYS A 313 5.71 12.01 -26.78
N LEU A 314 5.82 12.00 -25.46
CA LEU A 314 6.43 13.06 -24.67
C LEU A 314 7.81 12.61 -24.17
N ILE A 315 8.83 13.42 -24.37
CA ILE A 315 10.18 13.22 -23.83
C ILE A 315 10.51 14.39 -22.92
N ILE A 316 10.86 14.15 -21.67
CA ILE A 316 11.40 15.15 -20.77
C ILE A 316 12.89 14.80 -20.57
N ASP A 317 13.77 15.65 -21.09
CA ASP A 317 15.22 15.41 -21.16
C ASP A 317 15.94 16.52 -20.39
N GLY A 318 16.18 16.29 -19.09
CA GLY A 318 16.68 17.29 -18.15
C GLY A 318 15.74 18.48 -17.90
N GLY A 319 14.52 18.45 -18.43
CA GLY A 319 13.49 19.48 -18.23
C GLY A 319 12.80 19.37 -16.87
N LYS A 320 12.16 20.47 -16.43
CA LYS A 320 11.33 20.52 -15.22
C LYS A 320 9.93 20.99 -15.56
N ILE A 321 8.90 20.20 -15.27
CA ILE A 321 7.50 20.62 -15.35
C ILE A 321 6.99 20.84 -13.93
N THR A 322 6.42 22.00 -13.65
CA THR A 322 6.01 22.39 -12.30
C THR A 322 4.82 23.33 -12.34
N ASN A 323 4.09 23.44 -11.23
CA ASN A 323 3.05 24.43 -11.03
C ASN A 323 3.58 25.87 -11.23
N ALA A 324 2.78 26.69 -11.90
CA ALA A 324 3.02 28.12 -12.07
C ALA A 324 2.62 28.93 -10.84
N CYS A 325 1.79 28.35 -9.97
CA CYS A 325 0.96 29.01 -8.99
C CYS A 325 0.96 28.23 -7.66
N ASN A 326 0.22 28.69 -6.66
CA ASN A 326 0.28 28.09 -5.32
C ASN A 326 -0.48 26.75 -5.21
N GLY A 327 -1.21 26.34 -6.25
CA GLY A 327 -1.92 25.06 -6.31
C GLY A 327 -1.17 23.98 -7.08
N LEU A 328 -1.75 22.78 -7.07
CA LEU A 328 -1.27 21.64 -7.86
C LEU A 328 -1.80 21.79 -9.28
N TRP A 329 -0.98 21.49 -10.29
CA TRP A 329 -1.46 21.36 -11.66
C TRP A 329 -1.97 19.93 -11.91
N LYS A 330 -2.84 19.71 -12.89
CA LYS A 330 -3.51 18.41 -13.08
C LYS A 330 -2.59 17.24 -13.43
N GLY A 331 -1.46 17.51 -14.08
CA GLY A 331 -0.46 16.49 -14.42
C GLY A 331 -0.46 16.04 -15.87
N ILE A 332 0.11 14.86 -16.13
CA ILE A 332 0.24 14.28 -17.47
C ILE A 332 -0.72 13.08 -17.63
N GLU A 333 -1.61 13.14 -18.61
CA GLU A 333 -2.46 12.02 -19.00
C GLU A 333 -1.85 11.32 -20.23
N VAL A 334 -1.62 10.02 -20.12
CA VAL A 334 -1.04 9.17 -21.17
C VAL A 334 -2.09 8.20 -21.65
N TRP A 335 -2.77 8.57 -22.72
CA TRP A 335 -3.91 7.84 -23.22
C TRP A 335 -3.44 6.62 -24.03
N GLY A 336 -4.23 5.55 -23.95
CA GLY A 336 -3.98 4.31 -24.65
C GLY A 336 -5.23 3.74 -25.30
N ASP A 337 -5.13 2.48 -25.73
CA ASP A 337 -6.24 1.65 -26.20
C ASP A 337 -6.09 0.28 -25.53
N ASN A 338 -6.99 -0.06 -24.61
CA ASN A 338 -6.88 -1.27 -23.81
C ASN A 338 -7.12 -2.57 -24.60
N GLU A 339 -7.63 -2.49 -25.83
CA GLU A 339 -7.76 -3.61 -26.76
C GLU A 339 -6.51 -3.80 -27.64
N GLN A 340 -5.45 -3.01 -27.42
CA GLN A 340 -4.23 -3.01 -28.22
C GLN A 340 -2.98 -3.24 -27.38
N HIS A 341 -1.94 -3.82 -28.00
CA HIS A 341 -0.66 -4.09 -27.35
C HIS A 341 0.23 -2.83 -27.19
N GLN A 342 1.23 -2.88 -26.30
CA GLN A 342 2.19 -1.78 -26.06
C GLN A 342 3.38 -1.72 -27.04
N TYR A 343 3.53 -2.68 -27.95
CA TYR A 343 4.65 -2.73 -28.90
C TYR A 343 4.46 -1.79 -30.10
N THR A 344 5.55 -1.23 -30.62
CA THR A 344 5.53 -0.45 -31.86
C THR A 344 5.60 -1.38 -33.08
N ILE A 345 4.58 -1.34 -33.94
CA ILE A 345 4.52 -2.11 -35.20
C ILE A 345 4.26 -1.16 -36.34
N ASN A 346 5.02 -1.28 -37.43
CA ASN A 346 4.91 -0.41 -38.59
C ASN A 346 4.92 1.09 -38.20
N TYR A 347 5.77 1.45 -37.23
CA TYR A 347 5.92 2.80 -36.67
C TYR A 347 4.71 3.35 -35.91
N ILE A 348 3.71 2.50 -35.62
CA ILE A 348 2.53 2.85 -34.82
C ILE A 348 2.60 2.12 -33.48
N ASN A 349 2.38 2.85 -32.40
CA ASN A 349 2.06 2.30 -31.09
C ASN A 349 0.65 2.79 -30.73
N GLN A 350 -0.28 1.89 -30.44
CA GLN A 350 -1.64 2.27 -30.03
C GLN A 350 -1.69 2.88 -28.62
N GLN A 351 -0.54 2.94 -27.94
CA GLN A 351 -0.38 3.54 -26.63
C GLN A 351 0.37 4.87 -26.73
N GLY A 352 -0.05 5.88 -25.97
CA GLY A 352 0.74 7.06 -25.70
C GLY A 352 1.98 6.71 -24.87
N LYS A 353 3.05 7.50 -25.00
CA LYS A 353 4.33 7.21 -24.33
C LYS A 353 4.97 8.45 -23.72
N VAL A 354 5.35 8.35 -22.45
CA VAL A 354 6.19 9.34 -21.77
C VAL A 354 7.57 8.75 -21.49
N HIS A 355 8.62 9.54 -21.72
CA HIS A 355 10.00 9.19 -21.42
C HIS A 355 10.69 10.30 -20.62
N LEU A 356 10.99 10.04 -19.35
CA LEU A 356 11.78 10.93 -18.48
C LEU A 356 13.22 10.44 -18.45
N LYS A 357 14.17 11.35 -18.68
CA LYS A 357 15.60 11.04 -18.65
C LYS A 357 16.48 12.23 -18.28
N ASN A 358 17.72 11.94 -17.94
CA ASN A 358 18.79 12.93 -17.72
C ASN A 358 18.46 13.98 -16.64
N GLY A 359 17.89 13.54 -15.51
CA GLY A 359 17.52 14.43 -14.40
C GLY A 359 16.20 15.18 -14.62
N ALA A 360 15.27 14.60 -15.40
CA ALA A 360 13.95 15.18 -15.62
C ALA A 360 13.15 15.27 -14.31
N ILE A 361 12.40 16.37 -14.12
CA ILE A 361 11.64 16.63 -12.89
C ILE A 361 10.16 16.92 -13.20
N ILE A 362 9.27 16.20 -12.54
CA ILE A 362 7.84 16.54 -12.42
C ILE A 362 7.60 16.98 -10.98
N ASP A 363 7.06 18.19 -10.80
CA ASP A 363 6.93 18.83 -9.48
C ASP A 363 5.52 19.40 -9.31
N GLY A 364 4.91 19.17 -8.14
CA GLY A 364 3.69 19.88 -7.73
C GLY A 364 2.44 19.55 -8.55
N ALA A 365 2.24 18.30 -8.96
CA ALA A 365 1.05 17.85 -9.72
C ALA A 365 0.02 17.12 -8.82
N GLU A 366 -1.26 17.14 -9.20
CA GLU A 366 -2.27 16.25 -8.60
C GLU A 366 -1.92 14.79 -8.85
N ILE A 367 -1.74 14.42 -10.13
CA ILE A 367 -1.15 13.14 -10.51
C ILE A 367 -0.01 13.40 -11.48
N GLY A 368 1.24 13.13 -11.10
CA GLY A 368 2.39 13.43 -11.95
C GLY A 368 2.25 12.84 -13.36
N ILE A 369 1.97 11.54 -13.45
CA ILE A 369 1.59 10.86 -14.70
C ILE A 369 0.51 9.81 -14.44
N ALA A 370 -0.57 9.85 -15.21
CA ALA A 370 -1.65 8.86 -15.20
C ALA A 370 -1.80 8.16 -16.56
N THR A 371 -1.95 6.84 -16.60
CA THR A 371 -2.02 6.06 -17.86
C THR A 371 -3.45 5.79 -18.36
N TYR A 372 -4.35 6.77 -18.21
CA TYR A 372 -5.74 6.65 -18.63
C TYR A 372 -6.32 7.99 -19.12
N ASN A 373 -7.45 7.92 -19.82
CA ASN A 373 -8.33 9.06 -20.07
C ASN A 373 -9.43 9.11 -18.99
N PRO A 374 -9.51 10.16 -18.16
CA PRO A 374 -10.56 10.30 -17.15
C PRO A 374 -11.99 10.30 -17.69
N ASN A 375 -12.18 10.66 -18.97
CA ASN A 375 -13.50 10.66 -19.60
C ASN A 375 -13.91 9.28 -20.16
N GLU A 376 -12.97 8.33 -20.28
CA GLU A 376 -13.17 7.02 -20.92
C GLU A 376 -12.32 5.94 -20.23
N TYR A 377 -12.49 5.78 -18.90
CA TYR A 377 -11.66 4.92 -18.05
C TYR A 377 -11.70 3.42 -18.43
N ASN A 378 -12.77 2.95 -19.07
CA ASN A 378 -12.93 1.55 -19.50
C ASN A 378 -12.35 1.22 -20.88
N ARG A 379 -11.81 2.20 -21.61
CA ARG A 379 -11.30 1.99 -22.99
C ARG A 379 -9.89 2.52 -23.21
N ASN A 380 -9.55 3.66 -22.60
CA ASN A 380 -8.34 4.37 -22.98
C ASN A 380 -7.23 4.24 -21.92
N THR A 381 -6.91 3.01 -21.53
CA THR A 381 -5.78 2.68 -20.63
C THR A 381 -4.63 2.05 -21.41
N GLY A 382 -3.49 1.79 -20.75
CA GLY A 382 -2.35 1.10 -21.36
C GLY A 382 -1.17 1.98 -21.79
N GLY A 383 -1.26 3.29 -21.51
CA GLY A 383 -0.15 4.23 -21.69
C GLY A 383 1.17 3.76 -21.06
N ILE A 384 2.29 4.18 -21.67
CA ILE A 384 3.64 3.68 -21.32
C ILE A 384 4.45 4.77 -20.61
N ILE A 385 5.00 4.46 -19.44
CA ILE A 385 5.91 5.33 -18.70
C ILE A 385 7.30 4.71 -18.67
N ILE A 386 8.28 5.40 -19.25
CA ILE A 386 9.70 5.06 -19.08
C ILE A 386 10.35 6.21 -18.32
N ALA A 387 10.86 5.95 -17.13
CA ALA A 387 11.59 6.94 -16.35
C ALA A 387 12.96 6.39 -15.95
N GLU A 388 14.01 7.09 -16.33
CA GLU A 388 15.41 6.74 -16.06
C GLU A 388 16.10 7.98 -15.52
N ASP A 389 16.72 7.95 -14.34
CA ASP A 389 17.35 9.15 -13.72
C ASP A 389 16.39 10.36 -13.67
N ALA A 390 15.28 10.23 -12.96
CA ALA A 390 14.22 11.26 -12.90
C ALA A 390 13.69 11.48 -11.48
N THR A 391 12.98 12.59 -11.27
CA THR A 391 12.39 12.95 -9.97
C THR A 391 10.91 13.33 -10.10
N PHE A 392 10.08 12.73 -9.26
CA PHE A 392 8.73 13.18 -8.96
C PHE A 392 8.74 13.83 -7.58
N LYS A 393 8.48 15.14 -7.52
CA LYS A 393 8.54 15.91 -6.29
C LYS A 393 7.16 16.47 -5.94
N ASN A 394 6.74 16.35 -4.69
CA ASN A 394 5.56 17.00 -4.10
C ASN A 394 4.27 16.85 -4.93
N CYS A 395 4.13 15.72 -5.63
CA CYS A 395 2.88 15.36 -6.30
C CYS A 395 1.92 14.72 -5.30
N LYS A 396 0.59 14.92 -5.44
CA LYS A 396 -0.39 14.24 -4.58
C LYS A 396 -0.32 12.72 -4.79
N ASN A 397 -0.27 12.28 -6.04
CA ASN A 397 0.25 10.98 -6.46
C ASN A 397 1.31 11.24 -7.55
N ALA A 398 2.48 10.64 -7.48
CA ALA A 398 3.49 10.81 -8.53
C ALA A 398 3.10 10.07 -9.81
N VAL A 399 2.60 8.84 -9.67
CA VAL A 399 2.27 7.96 -10.78
C VAL A 399 1.02 7.18 -10.46
N PHE A 400 0.11 7.06 -11.43
CA PHE A 400 -1.05 6.18 -11.36
C PHE A 400 -1.16 5.35 -12.64
N LEU A 401 -0.92 4.04 -12.53
CA LEU A 401 -1.18 3.08 -13.60
C LEU A 401 -2.55 2.43 -13.43
N PHE A 402 -3.42 2.65 -14.43
CA PHE A 402 -4.76 2.07 -14.51
C PHE A 402 -4.76 0.65 -15.10
N PRO A 403 -5.82 -0.15 -14.85
CA PRO A 403 -5.93 -1.54 -15.31
C PRO A 403 -5.68 -1.67 -16.80
N TYR A 404 -4.72 -2.53 -17.13
CA TYR A 404 -4.34 -2.86 -18.50
C TYR A 404 -3.48 -4.12 -18.52
N GLN A 405 -3.83 -5.05 -19.41
CA GLN A 405 -3.08 -6.27 -19.63
C GLN A 405 -2.46 -6.25 -21.03
N ASN A 406 -1.13 -6.14 -21.09
CA ASN A 406 -0.39 -6.20 -22.35
C ASN A 406 -0.39 -7.63 -22.91
N PHE A 407 -0.18 -7.76 -24.22
CA PHE A 407 -0.17 -9.04 -24.93
C PHE A 407 0.72 -9.00 -26.18
N TYR A 408 0.98 -10.16 -26.76
CA TYR A 408 1.77 -10.28 -27.97
C TYR A 408 0.98 -9.78 -29.19
N PRO A 409 1.57 -8.95 -30.06
CA PRO A 409 0.81 -8.29 -31.12
C PRO A 409 0.03 -9.17 -32.09
N ASN A 410 0.56 -10.36 -32.37
CA ASN A 410 -0.05 -11.31 -33.29
C ASN A 410 -0.87 -12.41 -32.57
N ASN A 411 -0.97 -12.34 -31.24
CA ASN A 411 -1.70 -13.31 -30.42
C ASN A 411 -2.13 -12.68 -29.09
N PRO A 412 -3.33 -12.05 -29.03
CA PRO A 412 -3.84 -11.42 -27.81
C PRO A 412 -3.98 -12.36 -26.61
N SER A 413 -4.18 -13.66 -26.84
CA SER A 413 -4.22 -14.66 -25.77
C SER A 413 -2.86 -14.87 -25.10
N GLN A 414 -1.76 -14.44 -25.74
CA GLN A 414 -0.42 -14.55 -25.16
C GLN A 414 -0.05 -13.27 -24.41
N LEU A 415 -0.31 -13.27 -23.11
CA LEU A 415 -0.07 -12.12 -22.23
C LEU A 415 1.41 -11.73 -22.15
N ARG A 416 1.65 -10.44 -21.90
CA ARG A 416 2.97 -9.85 -21.77
C ARG A 416 3.03 -8.90 -20.57
N PRO A 417 4.23 -8.72 -19.97
CA PRO A 417 4.49 -7.65 -19.03
C PRO A 417 4.23 -6.27 -19.65
N ASN A 418 3.80 -5.32 -18.81
CA ASN A 418 3.70 -3.91 -19.10
C ASN A 418 5.11 -3.37 -19.41
N LEU A 419 5.21 -2.48 -20.40
CA LEU A 419 6.48 -1.88 -20.81
C LEU A 419 6.92 -0.71 -19.92
N SER A 420 6.10 -0.33 -18.95
CA SER A 420 6.41 0.75 -18.00
C SER A 420 7.50 0.33 -17.01
N ARG A 421 8.48 1.19 -16.81
CA ARG A 421 9.61 0.95 -15.90
C ARG A 421 10.17 2.25 -15.33
N PHE A 422 10.77 2.11 -14.15
CA PHE A 422 11.36 3.19 -13.36
C PHE A 422 12.75 2.73 -12.91
N ASP A 423 13.79 3.36 -13.44
CA ASP A 423 15.18 3.05 -13.14
C ASP A 423 15.86 4.27 -12.52
N ASN A 424 16.35 4.15 -11.29
CA ASN A 424 16.97 5.25 -10.54
C ASN A 424 16.07 6.50 -10.47
N VAL A 425 14.80 6.32 -10.10
CA VAL A 425 13.81 7.39 -9.97
C VAL A 425 13.60 7.76 -8.50
N GLU A 426 13.54 9.06 -8.20
CA GLU A 426 13.25 9.57 -6.86
C GLU A 426 11.82 10.10 -6.77
N PHE A 427 11.04 9.54 -5.85
CA PHE A 427 9.72 9.99 -5.45
C PHE A 427 9.86 10.69 -4.09
N ILE A 428 9.64 12.00 -4.06
CA ILE A 428 9.92 12.83 -2.88
C ILE A 428 8.65 13.57 -2.50
N ALA A 429 8.29 13.58 -1.20
CA ALA A 429 7.73 14.82 -0.67
C ALA A 429 8.42 15.29 0.59
N ASN A 430 8.57 16.61 0.67
CA ASN A 430 9.36 17.30 1.66
C ASN A 430 8.59 18.46 2.34
N GLY A 431 7.26 18.46 2.24
CA GLY A 431 6.40 19.51 2.80
C GLY A 431 6.49 20.89 2.12
N GLU A 432 7.44 21.12 1.21
CA GLU A 432 7.56 22.39 0.50
C GLU A 432 6.42 22.54 -0.52
N ASN A 433 5.59 23.58 -0.37
CA ASN A 433 4.70 24.17 -1.38
C ASN A 433 3.20 23.85 -1.40
N TYR A 434 2.51 23.44 -0.34
CA TYR A 434 1.03 23.47 -0.39
C TYR A 434 0.41 23.89 0.94
N ASN A 435 -0.56 24.81 0.88
CA ASN A 435 -1.38 25.18 2.03
C ASN A 435 -1.87 23.91 2.75
N SER A 436 -1.90 23.95 4.08
CA SER A 436 -2.12 22.88 5.05
C SER A 436 -3.48 22.14 4.96
N GLY A 437 -3.91 21.73 3.77
CA GLY A 437 -5.19 21.07 3.51
C GLY A 437 -5.20 20.15 2.29
N VAL A 438 -4.05 19.90 1.64
CA VAL A 438 -3.96 18.86 0.60
C VAL A 438 -3.94 17.50 1.28
N ASN A 439 -4.99 16.70 1.05
CA ASN A 439 -4.98 15.29 1.40
C ASN A 439 -4.16 14.53 0.35
N TYR A 440 -3.00 14.03 0.75
CA TYR A 440 -2.16 13.21 -0.14
C TYR A 440 -2.87 11.88 -0.44
N GLY A 441 -2.68 11.36 -1.65
CA GLY A 441 -3.34 10.11 -2.05
C GLY A 441 -2.81 8.90 -1.27
N THR A 442 -3.42 7.74 -1.50
CA THR A 442 -3.11 6.47 -0.81
C THR A 442 -1.66 6.00 -0.97
N GLY A 443 -0.91 6.51 -1.95
CA GLY A 443 0.53 6.28 -2.08
C GLY A 443 1.20 7.19 -3.13
N MET A 444 2.53 7.30 -3.10
CA MET A 444 3.29 8.04 -4.13
C MET A 444 3.10 7.41 -5.51
N VAL A 445 3.15 6.09 -5.59
CA VAL A 445 2.87 5.31 -6.80
C VAL A 445 1.65 4.43 -6.55
N VAL A 446 0.68 4.49 -7.44
CA VAL A 446 -0.55 3.70 -7.38
C VAL A 446 -0.61 2.76 -8.58
N LEU A 447 -0.75 1.46 -8.32
CA LEU A 447 -0.80 0.40 -9.33
C LEU A 447 -2.13 -0.35 -9.21
N TRP A 448 -2.90 -0.42 -10.29
CA TRP A 448 -4.18 -1.11 -10.29
C TRP A 448 -4.32 -2.00 -11.52
N GLY A 449 -4.53 -3.31 -11.33
CA GLY A 449 -4.85 -4.22 -12.43
C GLY A 449 -3.75 -4.31 -13.52
N VAL A 450 -2.51 -3.97 -13.19
CA VAL A 450 -1.37 -3.99 -14.13
C VAL A 450 -0.46 -5.19 -13.90
N ASN A 451 0.31 -5.57 -14.92
CA ASN A 451 1.19 -6.74 -14.87
C ASN A 451 2.62 -6.37 -15.26
N GLY A 452 3.64 -6.73 -14.48
CA GLY A 452 5.05 -6.68 -14.88
C GLY A 452 5.72 -5.30 -14.84
N VAL A 453 5.19 -4.35 -14.08
CA VAL A 453 5.81 -3.02 -13.87
C VAL A 453 7.10 -3.17 -13.05
N ARG A 454 8.15 -2.40 -13.36
CA ARG A 454 9.48 -2.58 -12.75
C ARG A 454 10.00 -1.29 -12.11
N PHE A 455 10.51 -1.42 -10.89
CA PHE A 455 11.19 -0.38 -10.14
C PHE A 455 12.59 -0.87 -9.76
N ARG A 456 13.65 -0.19 -10.23
CA ARG A 456 15.04 -0.60 -9.99
C ARG A 456 15.85 0.56 -9.45
N GLY A 457 16.39 0.41 -8.25
CA GLY A 457 17.16 1.47 -7.57
C GLY A 457 16.36 2.75 -7.33
N CYS A 458 15.04 2.65 -7.16
CA CYS A 458 14.17 3.81 -6.94
C CYS A 458 14.13 4.21 -5.47
N LYS A 459 13.89 5.48 -5.19
CA LYS A 459 13.77 5.99 -3.81
C LYS A 459 12.40 6.60 -3.58
N PHE A 460 11.77 6.24 -2.48
CA PHE A 460 10.47 6.74 -2.02
C PHE A 460 10.69 7.41 -0.67
N LEU A 461 10.73 8.74 -0.66
CA LEU A 461 11.28 9.52 0.44
C LEU A 461 10.23 10.48 1.02
N ASN A 462 9.95 10.33 2.30
CA ASN A 462 9.31 11.35 3.10
C ASN A 462 10.34 12.17 3.88
N LEU A 463 10.49 13.42 3.44
CA LEU A 463 11.41 14.41 3.99
C LEU A 463 10.66 15.57 4.65
N ASP A 464 9.36 15.40 4.95
CA ASP A 464 8.55 16.41 5.60
C ASP A 464 8.87 16.45 7.11
N GLU A 465 9.35 17.60 7.59
CA GLU A 465 9.66 17.82 9.00
C GLU A 465 8.40 17.98 9.87
N ASN A 466 7.24 18.23 9.26
CA ASN A 466 5.96 18.33 9.97
C ASN A 466 5.31 16.94 10.13
N THR A 467 5.51 16.34 11.30
CA THR A 467 4.99 15.01 11.66
C THR A 467 3.47 14.92 11.78
N GLU A 468 2.75 16.05 11.81
CA GLU A 468 1.28 16.09 11.81
C GLU A 468 0.70 16.23 10.40
N SER A 469 1.54 16.33 9.37
CA SER A 469 1.08 16.47 7.99
C SER A 469 0.53 15.14 7.44
N SER A 470 -0.39 15.24 6.49
CA SER A 470 -0.91 14.11 5.71
C SER A 470 0.18 13.36 4.91
N ASN A 471 1.39 13.93 4.76
CA ASN A 471 2.54 13.23 4.18
C ASN A 471 3.02 12.06 5.02
N TRP A 472 2.72 12.02 6.33
CA TRP A 472 3.04 10.89 7.19
C TRP A 472 2.02 9.75 7.10
N GLU A 473 0.89 9.96 6.43
CA GLU A 473 -0.12 8.92 6.20
C GLU A 473 0.00 8.21 4.85
N ARG A 474 1.01 8.57 4.04
CA ARG A 474 1.16 8.05 2.68
C ARG A 474 2.04 6.81 2.60
N SER A 475 1.75 5.98 1.61
CA SER A 475 2.59 4.86 1.23
C SER A 475 3.58 5.20 0.11
N GLY A 476 4.65 4.41 -0.02
CA GLY A 476 5.54 4.50 -1.19
C GLY A 476 4.86 3.95 -2.44
N ILE A 477 4.52 2.66 -2.41
CA ILE A 477 3.73 1.98 -3.45
C ILE A 477 2.44 1.45 -2.83
N THR A 478 1.31 1.75 -3.46
CA THR A 478 0.00 1.20 -3.13
C THR A 478 -0.51 0.43 -4.34
N SER A 479 -0.78 -0.85 -4.17
CA SER A 479 -1.17 -1.73 -5.28
C SER A 479 -2.42 -2.54 -4.97
N LEU A 480 -3.31 -2.68 -5.96
CA LEU A 480 -4.48 -3.55 -5.91
C LEU A 480 -4.54 -4.41 -7.18
N ASP A 481 -4.51 -5.74 -7.03
CA ASP A 481 -4.46 -6.71 -8.16
C ASP A 481 -3.38 -6.36 -9.19
N ALA A 482 -2.19 -5.99 -8.71
CA ALA A 482 -1.09 -5.60 -9.58
C ALA A 482 0.13 -6.50 -9.39
N ASN A 483 0.75 -6.86 -10.50
CA ASN A 483 2.05 -7.53 -10.53
C ASN A 483 3.16 -6.55 -10.86
N TYR A 484 4.19 -6.54 -10.01
CA TYR A 484 5.33 -5.62 -10.13
C TYR A 484 6.55 -6.14 -9.37
N THR A 485 7.71 -5.57 -9.71
CA THR A 485 8.99 -5.90 -9.10
C THR A 485 9.67 -4.65 -8.58
N VAL A 486 10.22 -4.73 -7.37
CA VAL A 486 11.05 -3.71 -6.75
C VAL A 486 12.40 -4.34 -6.44
N THR A 487 13.44 -3.91 -7.15
CA THR A 487 14.77 -4.49 -7.03
C THR A 487 15.87 -3.42 -6.97
N SER A 488 17.10 -3.84 -6.74
CA SER A 488 18.27 -2.98 -6.95
C SER A 488 18.59 -2.77 -8.43
N LEU A 489 19.13 -1.60 -8.78
CA LEU A 489 19.71 -1.32 -10.08
C LEU A 489 21.22 -1.59 -10.06
N CYS A 490 21.72 -2.25 -11.10
CA CYS A 490 23.17 -2.33 -11.33
C CYS A 490 23.64 -1.20 -12.24
N VAL A 491 24.39 -0.24 -11.70
CA VAL A 491 25.00 0.84 -12.51
C VAL A 491 26.35 0.36 -13.06
N THR A 492 26.42 0.07 -14.36
CA THR A 492 27.71 -0.29 -14.97
C THR A 492 28.57 0.95 -15.18
N VAL A 493 29.87 0.84 -14.89
CA VAL A 493 30.82 1.90 -15.22
C VAL A 493 31.00 1.94 -16.75
N PRO A 494 30.83 3.11 -17.41
CA PRO A 494 31.02 3.21 -18.85
C PRO A 494 32.40 2.67 -19.28
N GLY A 495 32.41 1.70 -20.20
CA GLY A 495 33.64 1.09 -20.73
C GLY A 495 34.09 -0.22 -20.08
N VAL A 496 33.40 -0.70 -19.03
CA VAL A 496 33.59 -2.04 -18.48
C VAL A 496 32.49 -2.96 -19.00
N PHE A 497 32.83 -3.86 -19.92
CA PHE A 497 31.98 -5.00 -20.27
C PHE A 497 31.98 -5.93 -19.05
N ASN A 498 31.06 -5.74 -18.11
CA ASN A 498 30.73 -6.83 -17.22
C ASN A 498 30.02 -7.90 -18.07
N PRO A 499 30.38 -9.18 -17.94
CA PRO A 499 29.55 -10.24 -18.49
C PRO A 499 28.11 -10.05 -17.99
N PRO A 500 27.08 -10.61 -18.65
CA PRO A 500 25.67 -10.31 -18.36
C PRO A 500 25.19 -10.71 -16.94
N PHE A 501 26.10 -11.14 -16.05
CA PHE A 501 25.83 -11.95 -14.87
C PHE A 501 26.77 -11.61 -13.69
N SER A 502 27.14 -10.34 -13.46
CA SER A 502 27.75 -9.92 -12.18
C SER A 502 27.68 -8.42 -11.95
N CYS A 503 26.95 -8.00 -10.91
CA CYS A 503 27.00 -6.63 -10.41
C CYS A 503 27.91 -6.56 -9.17
N PRO A 504 29.09 -5.92 -9.27
CA PRO A 504 29.94 -5.70 -8.10
C PRO A 504 29.16 -4.95 -7.00
N PRO A 505 29.30 -5.29 -5.71
CA PRO A 505 28.53 -4.68 -4.63
C PRO A 505 28.53 -3.14 -4.61
N GLN A 506 29.65 -2.52 -4.98
CA GLN A 506 29.79 -1.06 -5.05
C GLN A 506 28.97 -0.39 -6.17
N ASN A 507 28.45 -1.17 -7.11
CA ASN A 507 27.64 -0.72 -8.26
C ASN A 507 26.15 -1.06 -8.08
N ILE A 508 25.78 -1.65 -6.95
CA ILE A 508 24.39 -1.96 -6.63
C ILE A 508 23.77 -0.72 -5.99
N VAL A 509 22.75 -0.18 -6.65
CA VAL A 509 21.89 0.88 -6.10
C VAL A 509 20.59 0.20 -5.66
N ARG A 510 20.44 -0.02 -4.36
CA ARG A 510 19.22 -0.61 -3.78
C ARG A 510 18.05 0.36 -3.92
N SER A 511 16.83 -0.17 -4.08
CA SER A 511 15.64 0.66 -3.92
C SER A 511 15.47 1.00 -2.43
N LYS A 512 14.91 2.18 -2.11
CA LYS A 512 14.80 2.69 -0.74
C LYS A 512 13.41 3.24 -0.44
N PHE A 513 12.84 2.90 0.72
CA PHE A 513 11.59 3.44 1.26
C PHE A 513 11.86 4.05 2.63
N GLU A 514 11.57 5.33 2.82
CA GLU A 514 11.97 6.06 4.03
C GLU A 514 10.88 6.99 4.58
N ASN A 515 10.60 6.84 5.89
CA ASN A 515 9.66 7.63 6.68
C ASN A 515 8.20 7.63 6.17
N LEU A 516 7.73 6.50 5.66
CA LEU A 516 6.38 6.32 5.10
C LEU A 516 5.47 5.56 6.06
N LYS A 517 4.15 5.75 5.93
CA LYS A 517 3.18 4.92 6.66
C LYS A 517 3.35 3.45 6.30
N GLN A 518 3.30 3.16 5.00
CA GLN A 518 3.74 1.88 4.46
C GLN A 518 4.82 2.13 3.41
N GLY A 519 5.94 1.40 3.46
CA GLY A 519 6.85 1.39 2.32
C GLY A 519 6.11 0.85 1.09
N ILE A 520 5.50 -0.32 1.25
CA ILE A 520 4.63 -0.95 0.25
C ILE A 520 3.34 -1.43 0.92
N TRP A 521 2.21 -1.09 0.33
CA TRP A 521 0.90 -1.67 0.62
C TRP A 521 0.42 -2.46 -0.59
N ALA A 522 0.21 -3.76 -0.43
CA ALA A 522 -0.22 -4.65 -1.50
C ALA A 522 -1.51 -5.38 -1.15
N GLY A 523 -2.59 -5.04 -1.83
CA GLY A 523 -3.91 -5.65 -1.67
C GLY A 523 -4.34 -6.52 -2.86
N LYS A 524 -5.29 -7.41 -2.58
CA LYS A 524 -5.99 -8.26 -3.56
C LYS A 524 -7.49 -7.96 -3.53
N TYR A 525 -8.17 -8.08 -4.67
CA TYR A 525 -9.64 -8.09 -4.70
C TYR A 525 -10.29 -9.11 -5.64
N SER A 526 -9.70 -9.44 -6.79
CA SER A 526 -10.35 -10.32 -7.78
C SER A 526 -9.42 -11.28 -8.51
N ASP A 527 -8.17 -10.89 -8.80
CA ASP A 527 -7.25 -11.69 -9.60
C ASP A 527 -6.32 -12.53 -8.71
N PRO A 528 -6.40 -13.87 -8.76
CA PRO A 528 -5.58 -14.75 -7.94
C PRO A 528 -4.13 -14.87 -8.40
N PHE A 529 -3.77 -14.34 -9.58
CA PHE A 529 -2.46 -14.54 -10.19
C PHE A 529 -1.61 -13.26 -10.26
N LYS A 530 -2.05 -12.18 -9.59
CA LYS A 530 -1.27 -10.95 -9.43
C LYS A 530 -0.50 -11.00 -8.12
N THR A 531 0.81 -11.09 -8.23
CA THR A 531 1.74 -11.08 -7.09
C THR A 531 2.87 -10.08 -7.29
N TYR A 532 3.65 -9.77 -6.26
CA TYR A 532 4.76 -8.84 -6.34
C TYR A 532 6.07 -9.42 -5.77
N THR A 533 7.18 -8.87 -6.25
CA THR A 533 8.52 -9.18 -5.75
C THR A 533 9.17 -7.92 -5.19
N VAL A 534 9.72 -8.02 -3.98
CA VAL A 534 10.62 -7.04 -3.37
C VAL A 534 11.92 -7.75 -3.01
N GLU A 535 12.98 -7.37 -3.71
CA GLU A 535 14.30 -7.98 -3.57
C GLU A 535 15.36 -6.90 -3.36
N ASN A 536 16.32 -7.15 -2.46
CA ASN A 536 17.54 -6.34 -2.37
C ASN A 536 17.26 -4.82 -2.20
N SER A 537 16.28 -4.48 -1.34
CA SER A 537 15.82 -3.12 -1.06
C SER A 537 15.93 -2.72 0.41
N ASP A 538 15.92 -1.42 0.71
CA ASP A 538 16.06 -0.86 2.06
C ASP A 538 14.75 -0.17 2.52
N PHE A 539 14.32 -0.47 3.73
CA PHE A 539 13.14 0.13 4.39
C PHE A 539 13.57 0.77 5.71
N ILE A 540 13.48 2.09 5.83
CA ILE A 540 14.03 2.83 6.97
C ILE A 540 12.98 3.73 7.60
N GLY A 541 12.70 3.55 8.90
CA GLY A 541 11.82 4.45 9.65
C GLY A 541 10.37 4.50 9.13
N ASN A 542 9.91 3.46 8.45
CA ASN A 542 8.51 3.34 8.04
C ASN A 542 7.68 2.81 9.22
N ARG A 543 6.39 3.16 9.30
CA ARG A 543 5.48 2.56 10.30
C ARG A 543 5.31 1.07 10.05
N THR A 544 5.03 0.72 8.79
CA THR A 544 5.14 -0.65 8.30
C THR A 544 6.06 -0.67 7.08
N GLY A 545 7.08 -1.54 7.05
CA GLY A 545 7.93 -1.67 5.86
C GLY A 545 7.12 -2.18 4.66
N ILE A 546 6.55 -3.38 4.78
CA ILE A 546 5.67 -4.00 3.77
C ILE A 546 4.41 -4.53 4.45
N LEU A 547 3.24 -4.12 3.96
CA LEU A 547 1.94 -4.68 4.34
C LEU A 547 1.36 -5.48 3.16
N ASN A 548 1.36 -6.81 3.30
CA ASN A 548 0.72 -7.76 2.40
C ASN A 548 -0.71 -8.05 2.87
N ALA A 549 -1.71 -7.54 2.16
CA ALA A 549 -3.13 -7.69 2.47
C ALA A 549 -3.79 -8.68 1.49
N GLY A 550 -3.62 -9.98 1.75
CA GLY A 550 -4.27 -11.07 1.01
C GLY A 550 -3.68 -11.40 -0.35
N VAL A 551 -2.50 -10.87 -0.68
CA VAL A 551 -1.79 -11.25 -1.92
C VAL A 551 -1.05 -12.57 -1.71
N ASP A 552 -1.33 -13.53 -2.58
CA ASP A 552 -0.66 -14.83 -2.60
C ASP A 552 0.69 -14.75 -3.33
N TYR A 553 1.58 -15.68 -3.02
CA TYR A 553 2.86 -15.89 -3.73
C TYR A 553 3.84 -14.70 -3.70
N ALA A 554 3.65 -13.74 -2.79
CA ALA A 554 4.55 -12.59 -2.66
C ALA A 554 5.99 -13.04 -2.37
N THR A 555 6.98 -12.39 -2.98
CA THR A 555 8.41 -12.67 -2.74
C THR A 555 9.07 -11.47 -2.07
N ILE A 556 9.51 -11.63 -0.82
CA ILE A 556 10.15 -10.59 0.00
C ILE A 556 11.47 -11.15 0.50
N VAL A 557 12.56 -10.87 -0.22
CA VAL A 557 13.86 -11.52 0.04
C VAL A 557 15.04 -10.57 -0.02
N LEU A 558 16.10 -10.83 0.76
CA LEU A 558 17.35 -10.06 0.74
C LEU A 558 17.18 -8.57 1.05
N ASN A 559 16.09 -8.19 1.73
CA ASN A 559 15.81 -6.79 2.09
C ASN A 559 16.39 -6.44 3.46
N ASN A 560 16.66 -5.16 3.66
CA ASN A 560 17.08 -4.61 4.94
C ASN A 560 15.94 -3.75 5.49
N PHE A 561 15.60 -3.95 6.75
CA PHE A 561 14.61 -3.16 7.47
C PHE A 561 15.24 -2.52 8.71
N GLU A 562 15.03 -1.23 8.88
CA GLU A 562 15.41 -0.48 10.09
C GLU A 562 14.15 0.11 10.72
N ILE A 563 13.71 -0.50 11.82
CA ILE A 563 12.54 -0.07 12.60
C ILE A 563 12.99 0.95 13.63
N THR A 564 12.69 2.22 13.37
CA THR A 564 13.02 3.33 14.28
C THR A 564 11.75 3.82 14.98
N THR A 565 11.57 5.14 15.15
CA THR A 565 10.36 5.73 15.73
C THR A 565 9.47 6.29 14.62
N PHE A 566 8.15 6.12 14.75
CA PHE A 566 7.18 6.75 13.84
C PHE A 566 6.18 7.61 14.63
N PRO A 567 5.86 8.84 14.18
CA PRO A 567 4.90 9.71 14.87
C PRO A 567 3.53 9.06 15.04
N ASN A 568 2.94 9.19 16.23
CA ASN A 568 1.56 8.75 16.53
C ASN A 568 1.26 7.26 16.22
N ALA A 569 2.26 6.40 16.21
CA ALA A 569 2.07 4.96 16.11
C ALA A 569 2.23 4.31 17.49
N ASP A 570 1.44 3.28 17.79
CA ASP A 570 1.69 2.45 18.99
C ASP A 570 2.56 1.24 18.63
N THR A 571 2.38 0.71 17.42
CA THR A 571 3.08 -0.48 16.91
C THR A 571 3.70 -0.22 15.55
N LEU A 572 4.90 -0.76 15.33
CA LEU A 572 5.68 -0.69 14.10
C LEU A 572 6.02 -2.10 13.64
N SER A 573 6.03 -2.34 12.32
CA SER A 573 6.35 -3.65 11.77
C SER A 573 7.30 -3.57 10.57
N ALA A 574 8.30 -4.43 10.47
CA ALA A 574 9.08 -4.52 9.24
C ALA A 574 8.26 -5.17 8.11
N ILE A 575 7.69 -6.35 8.36
CA ILE A 575 6.84 -7.07 7.42
C ILE A 575 5.54 -7.49 8.12
N ALA A 576 4.40 -7.20 7.52
CA ALA A 576 3.09 -7.62 7.98
C ALA A 576 2.35 -8.39 6.87
N VAL A 577 1.90 -9.59 7.16
CA VAL A 577 1.12 -10.46 6.27
C VAL A 577 -0.24 -10.69 6.90
N GLU A 578 -1.24 -10.02 6.35
CA GLU A 578 -2.64 -10.17 6.69
C GLU A 578 -3.29 -11.00 5.60
N THR A 579 -3.39 -12.31 5.84
CA THR A 579 -3.68 -13.35 4.83
C THR A 579 -2.73 -13.34 3.61
N GLY A 580 -2.84 -14.37 2.78
CA GLY A 580 -1.98 -14.71 1.66
C GLY A 580 -1.19 -15.98 1.97
N THR A 581 -0.98 -16.80 0.95
CA THR A 581 -0.22 -18.05 1.07
C THR A 581 0.82 -18.24 -0.04
N GLY A 582 1.74 -19.17 0.14
CA GLY A 582 2.78 -19.49 -0.83
C GLY A 582 3.81 -18.38 -0.98
N PHE A 583 3.89 -17.45 -0.02
CA PHE A 583 4.88 -16.39 0.00
C PHE A 583 6.29 -16.94 0.25
N ALA A 584 7.30 -16.15 -0.12
CA ALA A 584 8.70 -16.38 0.26
C ALA A 584 9.18 -15.14 1.04
N ILE A 585 9.27 -15.28 2.37
CA ILE A 585 9.84 -14.26 3.26
C ILE A 585 11.13 -14.83 3.80
N GLU A 586 12.21 -14.59 3.06
CA GLU A 586 13.47 -15.29 3.28
C GLU A 586 14.68 -14.36 3.24
N GLN A 587 15.67 -14.59 4.11
CA GLN A 587 16.97 -13.89 4.05
C GLN A 587 16.87 -12.37 4.15
N ASN A 588 15.88 -11.86 4.89
CA ASN A 588 15.79 -10.44 5.22
C ASN A 588 16.59 -10.16 6.50
N ASP A 589 17.20 -8.97 6.58
CA ASP A 589 17.88 -8.47 7.77
C ASP A 589 17.02 -7.36 8.38
N ILE A 590 16.54 -7.57 9.60
CA ILE A 590 15.61 -6.69 10.30
C ILE A 590 16.28 -6.20 11.58
N LEU A 591 16.50 -4.89 11.66
CA LEU A 591 17.06 -4.22 12.81
C LEU A 591 16.00 -3.33 13.46
N GLY A 592 15.62 -3.67 14.69
CA GLY A 592 14.85 -2.80 15.56
C GLY A 592 15.75 -1.96 16.48
N SER A 593 15.10 -1.26 17.39
CA SER A 593 15.71 -0.52 18.48
C SER A 593 14.85 -0.74 19.71
N ILE A 594 15.28 -1.63 20.62
CA ILE A 594 14.61 -1.82 21.92
C ILE A 594 14.84 -0.56 22.77
N ASP A 595 14.02 0.45 22.53
CA ASP A 595 13.79 1.55 23.44
C ASP A 595 12.35 1.42 23.94
N ILE A 596 12.19 0.68 25.05
CA ILE A 596 10.96 0.26 25.75
C ILE A 596 9.95 1.36 26.09
N ASN A 597 10.15 2.60 25.62
CA ASN A 597 9.40 3.77 26.06
C ASN A 597 8.43 4.36 25.02
N ASN A 598 8.42 3.98 23.74
CA ASN A 598 7.59 4.70 22.74
C ASN A 598 6.81 3.85 21.71
N ASN A 599 7.29 2.69 21.24
CA ASN A 599 6.57 1.89 20.23
C ASN A 599 6.86 0.39 20.40
N GLU A 600 5.85 -0.47 20.28
CA GLU A 600 6.07 -1.91 20.14
C GLU A 600 6.58 -2.22 18.74
N GLN A 601 7.70 -2.92 18.62
CA GLN A 601 8.34 -3.20 17.34
C GLN A 601 8.24 -4.69 17.01
N VAL A 602 7.61 -5.00 15.88
CA VAL A 602 7.45 -6.36 15.37
C VAL A 602 8.34 -6.57 14.14
N GLY A 603 9.16 -7.61 14.12
CA GLY A 603 9.96 -7.95 12.94
C GLY A 603 9.06 -8.42 11.80
N ILE A 604 8.55 -9.64 11.92
CA ILE A 604 7.65 -10.26 10.94
C ILE A 604 6.35 -10.67 11.62
N TRP A 605 5.25 -10.09 11.17
CA TRP A 605 3.91 -10.41 11.63
C TRP A 605 3.15 -11.18 10.56
N VAL A 606 2.58 -12.33 10.91
CA VAL A 606 1.72 -13.14 10.04
C VAL A 606 0.38 -13.38 10.73
N ARG A 607 -0.71 -13.14 10.01
CA ARG A 607 -2.06 -13.38 10.51
C ARG A 607 -2.91 -14.07 9.46
N ASN A 608 -3.62 -15.10 9.89
CA ASN A 608 -4.59 -15.82 9.08
C ASN A 608 -4.04 -16.29 7.71
N SER A 609 -2.79 -16.78 7.65
CA SER A 609 -2.20 -17.36 6.42
C SER A 609 -2.87 -18.68 6.00
N GLY A 610 -3.75 -19.22 6.85
CA GLY A 610 -4.53 -20.41 6.57
C GLY A 610 -3.76 -21.72 6.72
N ILE A 611 -4.28 -22.77 6.09
CA ILE A 611 -3.84 -24.16 6.28
C ILE A 611 -2.61 -24.56 5.47
N GLU A 612 -2.21 -23.73 4.50
CA GLU A 612 -1.11 -24.08 3.62
C GLU A 612 0.25 -24.05 4.34
N PRO A 613 1.19 -24.94 3.97
CA PRO A 613 2.57 -24.89 4.44
C PRO A 613 3.24 -23.57 4.03
N ASN A 614 3.37 -22.66 4.98
CA ASN A 614 4.05 -21.38 4.82
C ASN A 614 5.27 -21.37 5.75
N ARG A 615 6.33 -20.65 5.39
CA ARG A 615 7.52 -20.55 6.25
C ARG A 615 8.10 -19.15 6.28
N LEU A 616 8.63 -18.78 7.44
CA LEU A 616 9.58 -17.69 7.60
C LEU A 616 10.95 -18.33 7.69
N TYR A 617 11.79 -18.09 6.67
CA TYR A 617 13.00 -18.88 6.48
C TYR A 617 14.27 -18.04 6.44
N ASN A 618 15.25 -18.37 7.27
CA ASN A 618 16.59 -17.77 7.21
C ASN A 618 16.61 -16.24 7.30
N ASN A 619 15.67 -15.64 8.06
CA ASN A 619 15.67 -14.21 8.33
C ASN A 619 16.53 -13.92 9.56
N LYS A 620 17.20 -12.77 9.57
CA LYS A 620 17.91 -12.25 10.73
C LYS A 620 17.11 -11.12 11.35
N ILE A 621 16.77 -11.23 12.62
CA ILE A 621 15.93 -10.23 13.31
C ILE A 621 16.61 -9.85 14.63
N THR A 622 16.91 -8.56 14.77
CA THR A 622 17.72 -8.02 15.87
C THR A 622 16.99 -6.92 16.62
N SER A 623 17.02 -6.94 17.95
CA SER A 623 16.58 -5.83 18.81
C SER A 623 15.12 -5.35 18.58
N THR A 624 14.18 -6.28 18.47
CA THR A 624 12.73 -6.00 18.37
C THR A 624 11.97 -6.41 19.64
N SER A 625 10.74 -5.90 19.82
CA SER A 625 9.85 -6.37 20.89
C SER A 625 9.36 -7.80 20.62
N TYR A 626 9.00 -8.07 19.37
CA TYR A 626 8.54 -9.38 18.91
C TYR A 626 9.20 -9.69 17.56
N ALA A 627 10.14 -10.62 17.51
CA ALA A 627 10.86 -10.89 16.29
C ALA A 627 9.94 -11.52 15.23
N THR A 628 9.25 -12.60 15.58
CA THR A 628 8.16 -13.15 14.79
C THR A 628 6.88 -13.26 15.61
N LEU A 629 5.76 -12.82 15.03
CA LEU A 629 4.44 -12.86 15.65
C LEU A 629 3.44 -13.52 14.70
N ALA A 630 2.78 -14.57 15.15
CA ALA A 630 1.67 -15.21 14.46
C ALA A 630 0.35 -14.93 15.20
N ASN A 631 -0.68 -14.45 14.50
CA ASN A 631 -2.02 -14.27 15.03
C ASN A 631 -3.07 -15.10 14.27
N GLY A 632 -4.06 -15.63 14.98
CA GLY A 632 -5.20 -16.32 14.36
C GLY A 632 -4.82 -17.67 13.71
N ASN A 633 -5.51 -18.01 12.61
CA ASN A 633 -5.40 -19.32 11.95
C ASN A 633 -4.25 -19.35 10.93
N ASN A 634 -3.12 -19.93 11.34
CA ASN A 634 -1.98 -20.20 10.46
C ASN A 634 -1.65 -21.70 10.43
N ARG A 635 -2.68 -22.56 10.49
CA ARG A 635 -2.51 -24.03 10.54
C ARG A 635 -3.74 -24.81 10.05
N SER A 636 -3.54 -26.08 9.69
CA SER A 636 -4.64 -27.03 9.51
C SER A 636 -5.07 -27.65 10.85
N ILE A 637 -6.36 -27.97 10.97
CA ILE A 637 -6.92 -28.70 12.12
C ILE A 637 -6.71 -30.21 11.90
N PRO A 638 -6.45 -31.02 12.94
CA PRO A 638 -6.28 -32.47 12.78
C PRO A 638 -7.61 -33.12 12.37
N ASP A 639 -7.53 -34.31 11.77
CA ASP A 639 -8.68 -35.14 11.34
C ASP A 639 -9.52 -34.63 10.17
N VAL A 640 -9.13 -33.53 9.50
CA VAL A 640 -9.72 -33.19 8.19
C VAL A 640 -9.01 -34.03 7.13
N ALA A 641 -9.77 -34.79 6.32
CA ALA A 641 -9.28 -35.81 5.37
C ALA A 641 -8.26 -35.34 4.31
N TYR A 642 -7.93 -34.03 4.28
CA TYR A 642 -7.16 -33.39 3.22
C TYR A 642 -5.90 -32.64 3.70
N ALA A 643 -5.66 -32.45 5.01
CA ALA A 643 -4.52 -31.64 5.49
C ALA A 643 -4.00 -32.08 6.88
N PRO A 644 -3.05 -33.02 6.93
CA PRO A 644 -2.41 -33.45 8.17
C PRO A 644 -1.55 -32.31 8.73
N VAL A 645 -1.97 -31.74 9.86
CA VAL A 645 -1.27 -30.79 10.74
C VAL A 645 -0.22 -29.87 10.08
N ASP A 646 -0.63 -29.16 9.03
CA ASP A 646 0.19 -28.21 8.27
C ASP A 646 0.01 -26.78 8.77
N GLY A 647 0.78 -25.82 8.23
CA GLY A 647 0.66 -24.41 8.59
C GLY A 647 1.97 -23.64 8.50
N LEU A 648 2.05 -22.56 9.28
CA LEU A 648 3.20 -21.69 9.38
C LEU A 648 4.36 -22.31 10.18
N LEU A 649 5.55 -22.24 9.60
CA LEU A 649 6.83 -22.67 10.14
C LEU A 649 7.77 -21.50 10.39
N PHE A 650 8.55 -21.59 11.46
CA PHE A 650 9.72 -20.76 11.71
C PHE A 650 10.95 -21.64 11.54
N GLU A 651 11.76 -21.39 10.51
CA GLU A 651 12.90 -22.24 10.19
C GLU A 651 14.16 -21.43 9.90
N CYS A 652 15.29 -21.89 10.44
CA CYS A 652 16.62 -21.35 10.18
C CYS A 652 16.78 -19.84 10.46
N ASN A 653 15.88 -19.21 11.24
CA ASN A 653 15.98 -17.78 11.54
C ASN A 653 17.05 -17.53 12.62
N GLU A 654 17.70 -16.38 12.53
CA GLU A 654 18.68 -15.90 13.52
C GLU A 654 18.06 -14.75 14.32
N TYR A 655 17.79 -14.99 15.60
CA TYR A 655 17.28 -13.99 16.53
C TYR A 655 18.40 -13.46 17.41
N VAL A 656 18.51 -12.14 17.51
CA VAL A 656 19.57 -11.47 18.28
C VAL A 656 18.97 -10.36 19.15
N ASP A 657 19.20 -10.44 20.46
CA ASP A 657 18.80 -9.39 21.40
C ASP A 657 17.32 -8.96 21.31
N ASN A 658 16.38 -9.84 20.95
CA ASN A 658 14.95 -9.52 20.93
C ASN A 658 14.29 -9.79 22.29
N PHE A 659 13.23 -9.06 22.61
CA PHE A 659 12.45 -9.34 23.82
C PHE A 659 11.71 -10.68 23.69
N ASN A 660 10.97 -10.90 22.60
CA ASN A 660 10.44 -12.22 22.25
C ASN A 660 10.94 -12.63 20.86
N ASP A 661 11.35 -13.89 20.70
CA ASP A 661 11.76 -14.44 19.41
C ASP A 661 10.55 -14.97 18.63
N ILE A 662 9.92 -16.05 19.10
CA ILE A 662 8.75 -16.66 18.44
C ILE A 662 7.50 -16.46 19.29
N VAL A 663 6.47 -15.82 18.74
CA VAL A 663 5.17 -15.65 19.41
C VAL A 663 4.02 -16.17 18.55
N ALA A 664 3.12 -16.97 19.13
CA ALA A 664 1.91 -17.48 18.47
C ALA A 664 0.67 -17.26 19.35
N VAL A 665 -0.18 -16.30 18.95
CA VAL A 665 -1.40 -15.93 19.67
C VAL A 665 -2.63 -16.42 18.91
N GLY A 666 -3.54 -17.09 19.61
CA GLY A 666 -4.75 -17.65 19.05
C GLY A 666 -5.81 -17.89 20.11
N THR A 667 -7.08 -17.67 19.77
CA THR A 667 -8.21 -17.77 20.71
C THR A 667 -9.18 -18.90 20.35
N SER A 668 -9.15 -19.40 19.11
CA SER A 668 -10.00 -20.47 18.59
C SER A 668 -9.25 -21.80 18.40
N ASP A 669 -9.99 -22.90 18.22
CA ASP A 669 -9.42 -24.25 17.97
C ASP A 669 -8.63 -24.36 16.67
N GLY A 670 -8.94 -23.49 15.70
CA GLY A 670 -8.23 -23.38 14.43
C GLY A 670 -7.04 -22.43 14.46
N ASP A 671 -6.86 -21.68 15.56
CA ASP A 671 -5.77 -20.71 15.66
C ASP A 671 -4.46 -21.37 16.10
N GLY A 672 -3.35 -20.74 15.73
CA GLY A 672 -2.01 -21.19 16.05
C GLY A 672 -1.13 -21.32 14.80
N VAL A 673 -0.05 -22.06 14.96
CA VAL A 673 0.95 -22.35 13.91
C VAL A 673 1.07 -23.86 13.72
N LYS A 674 1.88 -24.31 12.74
CA LYS A 674 2.09 -25.74 12.50
C LYS A 674 2.52 -26.44 13.79
N LEU A 675 1.91 -27.59 14.09
CA LEU A 675 2.16 -28.33 15.34
C LEU A 675 3.64 -28.70 15.47
N HIS A 676 4.22 -29.25 14.42
CA HIS A 676 5.60 -29.70 14.39
C HIS A 676 6.48 -28.63 13.73
N GLN A 677 7.40 -28.06 14.51
CA GLN A 677 8.45 -27.16 14.03
C GLN A 677 9.74 -27.98 13.86
N GLY A 678 9.98 -28.47 12.65
CA GLY A 678 10.98 -29.50 12.32
C GLY A 678 10.36 -30.91 12.17
N THR A 679 11.20 -31.91 11.93
CA THR A 679 10.83 -33.31 11.69
C THR A 679 11.65 -34.28 12.55
N ASN A 680 10.99 -35.22 13.22
CA ASN A 680 11.60 -36.34 13.94
C ASN A 680 11.08 -37.68 13.43
N ILE A 681 11.51 -38.06 12.22
CA ILE A 681 11.26 -39.37 11.61
C ILE A 681 12.59 -40.10 11.55
N LEU A 682 12.63 -41.37 11.98
CA LEU A 682 13.86 -42.15 12.03
C LEU A 682 14.58 -42.17 10.67
N GLY A 683 15.81 -41.63 10.62
CA GLY A 683 16.64 -41.52 9.42
C GLY A 683 16.37 -40.27 8.55
N GLU A 684 15.45 -39.41 8.97
CA GLU A 684 15.08 -38.15 8.34
C GLU A 684 14.85 -37.04 9.39
N GLU A 685 15.57 -37.11 10.52
CA GLU A 685 15.50 -36.15 11.61
C GLU A 685 16.10 -34.80 11.19
N VAL A 686 15.30 -33.73 11.22
CA VAL A 686 15.69 -32.36 10.83
C VAL A 686 15.12 -31.36 11.86
N PRO A 687 15.96 -30.69 12.67
CA PRO A 687 15.48 -29.66 13.61
C PRO A 687 15.04 -28.39 12.86
N ALA A 688 14.31 -27.50 13.55
CA ALA A 688 13.86 -26.22 12.97
C ALA A 688 15.03 -25.27 12.60
N GLY A 689 16.19 -25.39 13.28
CA GLY A 689 17.40 -24.64 12.96
C GLY A 689 17.40 -23.16 13.36
N ASN A 690 16.39 -22.68 14.10
CA ASN A 690 16.40 -21.30 14.59
C ASN A 690 17.40 -21.11 15.73
N LYS A 691 18.06 -19.95 15.76
CA LYS A 691 19.00 -19.53 16.80
C LYS A 691 18.35 -18.44 17.64
N PHE A 692 18.22 -18.66 18.94
CA PHE A 692 17.50 -17.80 19.88
C PHE A 692 18.38 -16.70 20.47
N SER A 693 17.74 -15.59 20.85
CA SER A 693 18.34 -14.42 21.48
C SER A 693 18.85 -14.73 22.88
N ASP A 694 19.88 -14.01 23.36
CA ASP A 694 20.33 -14.01 24.76
C ASP A 694 19.89 -12.74 25.53
N TYR A 695 18.77 -12.14 25.10
CA TYR A 695 18.20 -10.95 25.76
C TYR A 695 17.57 -11.33 27.11
N ASP A 696 17.35 -10.32 27.98
CA ASP A 696 16.77 -10.39 29.34
C ASP A 696 16.03 -11.71 29.73
N ASN A 697 16.40 -12.28 30.88
CA ASN A 697 15.91 -13.59 31.34
C ASN A 697 14.46 -13.53 31.84
N HIS A 698 13.50 -13.57 30.92
CA HIS A 698 12.08 -13.73 31.22
C HIS A 698 11.55 -15.08 30.68
N PRO A 699 10.48 -15.64 31.28
CA PRO A 699 10.14 -17.06 31.11
C PRO A 699 9.66 -17.49 29.73
N TYR A 700 9.47 -16.57 28.78
CA TYR A 700 8.84 -16.82 27.48
C TYR A 700 9.59 -16.16 26.32
N ARG A 701 10.88 -15.86 26.52
CA ARG A 701 11.71 -15.12 25.55
C ARG A 701 11.80 -15.84 24.21
N ASP A 702 12.26 -17.09 24.25
CA ASP A 702 12.55 -17.87 23.04
C ASP A 702 11.25 -18.24 22.32
N ILE A 703 10.27 -18.76 23.07
CA ILE A 703 9.00 -19.21 22.50
C ILE A 703 7.83 -18.89 23.43
N ASN A 704 6.95 -17.99 22.99
CA ASN A 704 5.69 -17.69 23.66
C ASN A 704 4.49 -18.18 22.84
N ASN A 705 3.91 -19.32 23.20
CA ASN A 705 2.69 -19.85 22.57
C ASN A 705 1.49 -19.81 23.55
N PRO A 706 0.82 -18.65 23.71
CA PRO A 706 -0.42 -18.56 24.47
C PRO A 706 -1.65 -19.05 23.70
N SER A 707 -1.51 -19.54 22.46
CA SER A 707 -2.65 -20.03 21.68
C SER A 707 -3.33 -21.27 22.30
N ALA A 708 -4.57 -21.55 21.89
CA ALA A 708 -5.30 -22.74 22.34
C ALA A 708 -4.69 -24.08 21.84
N TRP A 709 -3.79 -24.02 20.85
CA TRP A 709 -3.19 -25.19 20.22
C TRP A 709 -1.72 -25.39 20.65
N PRO A 710 -1.29 -26.63 20.96
CA PRO A 710 0.09 -26.91 21.36
C PRO A 710 1.08 -26.83 20.19
N MET A 711 2.37 -26.69 20.55
CA MET A 711 3.50 -26.75 19.62
C MET A 711 4.51 -27.80 20.09
N ILE A 712 5.07 -28.55 19.14
CA ILE A 712 6.19 -29.49 19.31
C ILE A 712 7.36 -28.91 18.52
N TYR A 713 8.43 -28.57 19.23
CA TYR A 713 9.59 -27.87 18.67
C TYR A 713 10.83 -28.77 18.70
N PHE A 714 11.41 -29.04 17.53
CA PHE A 714 12.62 -29.84 17.38
C PHE A 714 13.84 -28.94 17.24
N TYR A 715 14.88 -29.17 18.05
CA TYR A 715 16.11 -28.35 18.06
C TYR A 715 17.36 -29.22 17.97
N TYR A 716 18.49 -28.64 17.52
CA TYR A 716 19.76 -29.36 17.51
C TYR A 716 20.39 -29.35 18.91
N GLU A 717 20.54 -30.52 19.52
CA GLU A 717 20.96 -30.62 20.93
C GLU A 717 22.44 -30.24 21.18
N ASN A 718 23.25 -30.17 20.12
CA ASN A 718 24.69 -29.87 20.22
C ASN A 718 25.03 -28.41 19.87
N GLU A 719 24.04 -27.54 19.65
CA GLU A 719 24.23 -26.10 19.48
C GLU A 719 23.45 -25.32 20.54
N SER A 720 24.17 -24.67 21.46
CA SER A 720 23.57 -24.04 22.65
C SER A 720 22.55 -22.96 22.32
N ILE A 721 22.77 -22.21 21.24
CA ILE A 721 21.87 -21.12 20.83
C ILE A 721 20.62 -21.61 20.11
N GLU A 722 20.53 -22.89 19.75
CA GLU A 722 19.30 -23.49 19.19
C GLU A 722 18.40 -24.11 20.27
N ILE A 723 18.91 -24.30 21.49
CA ILE A 723 18.15 -24.89 22.60
C ILE A 723 17.23 -23.81 23.19
N PRO A 724 15.89 -23.95 23.10
CA PRO A 724 14.99 -23.02 23.76
C PRO A 724 15.05 -23.24 25.29
N GLU A 725 15.46 -22.22 26.03
CA GLU A 725 15.53 -22.21 27.50
C GLU A 725 14.27 -21.61 28.14
N PHE A 726 13.64 -20.64 27.47
CA PHE A 726 12.54 -19.84 28.01
C PHE A 726 11.27 -19.95 27.15
N TYR A 727 10.35 -20.82 27.57
CA TYR A 727 9.12 -21.09 26.84
C TYR A 727 7.94 -21.52 27.72
N ASN A 728 6.73 -21.46 27.17
CA ASN A 728 5.49 -21.86 27.84
C ASN A 728 5.39 -23.39 27.96
N THR A 729 6.00 -24.01 28.99
CA THR A 729 6.06 -25.49 29.17
C THR A 729 4.71 -26.22 29.22
N ASN A 730 3.59 -25.52 29.36
CA ASN A 730 2.25 -26.12 29.31
C ASN A 730 1.73 -26.30 27.87
N ASN A 731 2.31 -25.60 26.90
CA ASN A 731 1.79 -25.54 25.52
C ASN A 731 2.89 -25.67 24.45
N VAL A 732 4.15 -25.74 24.87
CA VAL A 732 5.31 -25.98 24.02
C VAL A 732 6.06 -27.18 24.58
N ASN A 733 6.13 -28.24 23.77
CA ASN A 733 6.94 -29.41 24.01
C ASN A 733 8.19 -29.30 23.14
N THR A 734 9.36 -29.59 23.71
CA THR A 734 10.65 -29.41 23.03
C THR A 734 11.40 -30.74 23.00
N GLU A 735 11.95 -31.13 21.85
CA GLU A 735 12.75 -32.35 21.70
C GLU A 735 14.08 -32.06 21.01
N GLY A 736 15.17 -32.55 21.60
CA GLY A 736 16.52 -32.40 21.06
C GLY A 736 16.85 -33.50 20.07
N LEU A 737 17.43 -33.12 18.93
CA LEU A 737 17.87 -34.00 17.87
C LEU A 737 19.40 -33.99 17.73
N GLY A 738 19.97 -35.13 17.36
CA GLY A 738 21.42 -35.31 17.24
C GLY A 738 22.05 -34.82 15.92
N TYR A 739 21.25 -34.33 14.97
CA TYR A 739 21.69 -33.87 13.64
C TYR A 739 21.30 -32.40 13.42
N PRO A 740 22.17 -31.57 12.83
CA PRO A 740 21.85 -30.18 12.53
C PRO A 740 20.94 -30.06 11.30
N ASN A 741 20.25 -28.93 11.17
CA ASN A 741 19.66 -28.50 9.91
C ASN A 741 20.73 -27.73 9.11
N ASP A 742 20.89 -28.05 7.82
CA ASP A 742 21.91 -27.43 6.96
C ASP A 742 21.59 -25.94 6.68
N CYS A 743 20.33 -25.53 6.77
CA CYS A 743 19.86 -24.16 6.59
C CYS A 743 20.37 -23.49 5.30
N ASP A 744 20.32 -24.23 4.20
CA ASP A 744 20.79 -23.78 2.89
C ASP A 744 20.05 -22.52 2.40
N ALA A 745 20.80 -21.49 2.00
CA ALA A 745 20.22 -20.28 1.44
C ALA A 745 19.59 -20.56 0.05
N ASN A 746 18.29 -20.27 -0.09
CA ASN A 746 17.58 -20.41 -1.38
C ASN A 746 17.93 -19.29 -2.37
N TYR A 747 18.30 -18.12 -1.85
CA TYR A 747 18.67 -16.94 -2.61
C TYR A 747 20.12 -16.59 -2.33
N ASN A 748 20.99 -16.73 -3.33
CA ASN A 748 22.42 -16.53 -3.11
C ASN A 748 22.89 -15.15 -3.62
N PRO A 749 23.24 -14.20 -2.75
CA PRO A 749 23.74 -12.89 -3.15
C PRO A 749 25.08 -12.96 -3.91
N SER A 750 25.85 -14.03 -3.70
CA SER A 750 27.17 -14.28 -4.29
C SER A 750 27.12 -14.82 -5.73
N ASN A 751 26.01 -15.47 -6.12
CA ASN A 751 25.91 -16.11 -7.43
C ASN A 751 25.55 -15.14 -8.55
N ASN A 752 25.48 -13.83 -8.28
CA ASN A 752 25.20 -12.79 -9.25
C ASN A 752 23.84 -12.90 -9.98
N TYR A 753 22.97 -13.79 -9.51
CA TYR A 753 21.56 -13.91 -9.91
C TYR A 753 20.72 -13.23 -8.84
N LEU A 754 20.62 -11.90 -8.93
CA LEU A 754 19.65 -11.11 -8.16
C LEU A 754 18.28 -11.25 -8.84
N SER A 755 17.71 -12.45 -8.78
CA SER A 755 16.44 -12.72 -9.45
C SER A 755 15.65 -13.74 -8.67
N SER A 756 14.51 -13.30 -8.14
CA SER A 756 13.41 -14.15 -7.67
C SER A 756 12.89 -15.16 -8.72
N VAL A 757 13.23 -14.97 -10.00
CA VAL A 757 12.92 -15.89 -11.11
C VAL A 757 13.99 -16.98 -11.22
N LEU A 758 13.57 -18.23 -11.06
CA LEU A 758 14.43 -19.42 -11.16
C LEU A 758 15.08 -19.58 -12.54
N THR A 759 16.30 -20.11 -12.58
CA THR A 759 16.92 -20.59 -13.84
C THR A 759 16.19 -21.84 -14.36
N HIS A 760 16.32 -22.18 -15.65
CA HIS A 760 15.67 -23.39 -16.20
C HIS A 760 16.03 -24.68 -15.44
N ILE A 761 17.29 -24.84 -15.02
CA ILE A 761 17.74 -26.02 -14.26
C ILE A 761 17.06 -26.05 -12.88
N MET A 762 17.04 -24.91 -12.17
CA MET A 762 16.38 -24.82 -10.87
C MET A 762 14.88 -25.03 -10.98
N LEU A 763 14.24 -24.49 -12.02
CA LEU A 763 12.84 -24.70 -12.31
C LEU A 763 12.53 -26.19 -12.51
N ASP A 764 13.28 -26.87 -13.38
CA ASP A 764 13.10 -28.31 -13.63
C ASP A 764 13.32 -29.14 -12.36
N GLN A 765 14.32 -28.78 -11.55
CA GLN A 765 14.54 -29.42 -10.25
C GLN A 765 13.35 -29.24 -9.29
N GLN A 766 12.76 -28.04 -9.21
CA GLN A 766 11.55 -27.84 -8.39
C GLN A 766 10.36 -28.64 -8.93
N LYS A 767 10.22 -28.79 -10.25
CA LYS A 767 9.18 -29.65 -10.84
C LYS A 767 9.37 -31.12 -10.49
N ASP A 768 10.60 -31.61 -10.51
CA ASP A 768 10.94 -33.00 -10.15
C ASP A 768 10.76 -33.26 -8.64
N ASN A 769 11.17 -32.31 -7.80
CA ASN A 769 10.93 -32.35 -6.35
C ASN A 769 9.43 -32.42 -6.03
N PHE A 770 8.61 -31.59 -6.70
CA PHE A 770 7.16 -31.65 -6.57
C PHE A 770 6.61 -33.03 -6.94
N ASN A 771 6.95 -33.55 -8.13
CA ASN A 771 6.40 -34.82 -8.61
C ASN A 771 6.78 -35.99 -7.68
N THR A 772 8.01 -35.97 -7.15
CA THR A 772 8.51 -36.99 -6.22
C THR A 772 7.72 -36.95 -4.91
N SER A 773 7.63 -35.77 -4.29
CA SER A 773 6.95 -35.57 -3.01
C SER A 773 5.44 -35.83 -3.14
N PHE A 774 4.83 -35.45 -4.27
CA PHE A 774 3.42 -35.73 -4.55
C PHE A 774 3.10 -37.24 -4.60
N VAL A 775 3.91 -38.03 -5.31
CA VAL A 775 3.69 -39.49 -5.39
C VAL A 775 3.83 -40.14 -4.02
N GLN A 776 4.83 -39.72 -3.24
CA GLN A 776 5.04 -40.21 -1.88
C GLN A 776 3.89 -39.81 -0.96
N TYR A 777 3.49 -38.53 -0.98
CA TYR A 777 2.36 -38.00 -0.20
C TYR A 777 1.09 -38.79 -0.48
N SER A 778 0.71 -38.96 -1.75
CA SER A 778 -0.50 -39.68 -2.14
C SER A 778 -0.50 -41.14 -1.69
N SER A 779 0.67 -41.80 -1.70
CA SER A 779 0.80 -43.18 -1.20
C SER A 779 0.65 -43.28 0.32
N VAL A 780 1.23 -42.33 1.07
CA VAL A 780 1.11 -42.30 2.53
C VAL A 780 -0.32 -41.91 2.93
N LEU A 781 -0.94 -40.96 2.23
CA LEU A 781 -2.30 -40.48 2.51
C LEU A 781 -3.32 -41.59 2.28
N PHE A 782 -3.18 -42.33 1.19
CA PHE A 782 -4.01 -43.52 0.95
C PHE A 782 -3.90 -44.52 2.11
N SER A 783 -2.68 -44.78 2.60
CA SER A 783 -2.46 -45.72 3.71
C SER A 783 -3.06 -45.20 5.02
N TYR A 784 -2.88 -43.91 5.31
CA TYR A 784 -3.48 -43.24 6.48
C TYR A 784 -5.01 -43.34 6.45
N ASN A 785 -5.64 -43.06 5.31
CA ASN A 785 -7.09 -43.13 5.15
C ASN A 785 -7.67 -44.54 5.29
N GLN A 786 -6.86 -45.61 5.16
CA GLN A 786 -7.29 -46.98 5.46
C GLN A 786 -7.16 -47.35 6.95
N LEU A 787 -6.35 -46.61 7.71
CA LEU A 787 -6.08 -46.87 9.12
C LEU A 787 -6.98 -46.03 10.02
N ILE A 788 -7.19 -44.75 9.68
CA ILE A 788 -8.02 -43.83 10.46
C ILE A 788 -9.45 -44.36 10.56
N ASP A 789 -9.96 -44.51 11.78
CA ASP A 789 -11.29 -45.04 12.10
C ASP A 789 -11.62 -46.37 11.39
N GLY A 790 -10.64 -47.25 11.21
CA GLY A 790 -10.81 -48.53 10.51
C GLY A 790 -11.12 -48.38 9.01
N GLY A 791 -10.83 -47.22 8.42
CA GLY A 791 -11.03 -46.90 7.01
C GLY A 791 -12.42 -46.38 6.65
N ASN A 792 -13.33 -46.25 7.62
CA ASN A 792 -14.66 -45.70 7.40
C ASN A 792 -15.22 -45.01 8.66
N THR A 793 -14.87 -43.73 8.82
CA THR A 793 -15.32 -42.89 9.94
C THR A 793 -16.84 -42.87 10.08
N ASN A 794 -17.60 -42.73 8.99
CA ASN A 794 -19.07 -42.68 9.07
C ASN A 794 -19.67 -43.97 9.63
N SER A 795 -19.18 -45.13 9.18
CA SER A 795 -19.60 -46.42 9.72
C SER A 795 -19.25 -46.55 11.20
N LEU A 796 -18.05 -46.12 11.60
CA LEU A 796 -17.65 -46.16 13.00
C LEU A 796 -18.51 -45.24 13.88
N LEU A 797 -18.83 -44.03 13.40
CA LEU A 797 -19.71 -43.10 14.11
C LEU A 797 -21.13 -43.67 14.28
N GLU A 798 -21.67 -44.32 13.25
CA GLU A 798 -22.95 -45.03 13.34
C GLU A 798 -22.90 -46.18 14.37
N ASP A 799 -21.83 -46.96 14.38
CA ASP A 799 -21.64 -48.05 15.35
C ASP A 799 -21.56 -47.51 16.79
N ILE A 800 -20.84 -46.41 17.03
CA ILE A 800 -20.77 -45.75 18.34
C ILE A 800 -22.14 -45.23 18.77
N GLN A 801 -22.89 -44.59 17.88
CA GLN A 801 -24.20 -44.02 18.18
C GLN A 801 -25.26 -45.08 18.50
N ASN A 802 -25.17 -46.24 17.86
CA ASN A 802 -26.13 -47.34 18.03
C ASN A 802 -25.81 -48.27 19.22
N ALA A 803 -24.66 -48.09 19.89
CA ALA A 803 -24.26 -48.89 21.04
C ALA A 803 -25.15 -48.65 22.28
N TRP A 804 -25.36 -49.69 23.07
CA TRP A 804 -26.13 -49.63 24.32
C TRP A 804 -25.23 -49.70 25.55
N SER A 805 -25.70 -49.21 26.71
CA SER A 805 -24.91 -49.24 27.96
C SER A 805 -24.47 -50.65 28.40
N SER A 806 -25.19 -51.70 28.01
CA SER A 806 -24.80 -53.10 28.24
C SER A 806 -23.60 -53.56 27.40
N GLU A 807 -23.32 -52.87 26.31
CA GLU A 807 -22.29 -53.19 25.31
C GLU A 807 -21.01 -52.37 25.53
N ALA A 808 -20.88 -51.65 26.66
CA ALA A 808 -19.75 -50.77 26.95
C ALA A 808 -18.37 -51.44 26.76
N TRP A 809 -18.23 -52.72 27.10
CA TRP A 809 -17.00 -53.47 26.87
C TRP A 809 -16.76 -53.85 25.40
N GLU A 810 -17.83 -54.12 24.64
CA GLU A 810 -17.72 -54.42 23.21
C GLU A 810 -17.34 -53.16 22.44
N LEU A 811 -17.99 -52.04 22.77
CA LEU A 811 -17.63 -50.72 22.25
C LEU A 811 -16.19 -50.36 22.59
N TYR A 812 -15.78 -50.47 23.87
CA TYR A 812 -14.40 -50.18 24.28
C TYR A 812 -13.38 -51.07 23.57
N ASN A 813 -13.63 -52.38 23.48
CA ASN A 813 -12.70 -53.30 22.83
C ASN A 813 -12.59 -53.06 21.31
N GLY A 814 -13.69 -52.65 20.66
CA GLY A 814 -13.65 -52.23 19.26
C GLY A 814 -12.79 -50.98 19.07
N LEU A 815 -13.08 -49.91 19.83
CA LEU A 815 -12.37 -48.64 19.74
C LEU A 815 -10.88 -48.76 20.11
N ILE A 816 -10.54 -49.46 21.19
CA ILE A 816 -9.15 -49.61 21.62
C ILE A 816 -8.34 -50.47 20.64
N ALA A 817 -8.99 -51.35 19.87
CA ALA A 817 -8.33 -52.16 18.84
C ALA A 817 -7.93 -51.33 17.61
N GLU A 818 -8.67 -50.26 17.32
CA GLU A 818 -8.34 -49.29 16.25
C GLU A 818 -7.33 -48.23 16.71
N SER A 819 -7.04 -48.13 18.01
CA SER A 819 -6.07 -47.18 18.54
C SER A 819 -4.63 -47.53 18.10
N PRO A 820 -3.78 -46.55 17.72
CA PRO A 820 -3.90 -45.11 17.93
C PRO A 820 -4.63 -44.33 16.81
N TYR A 821 -5.37 -45.01 15.92
CA TYR A 821 -5.96 -44.43 14.71
C TYR A 821 -7.43 -44.01 14.87
N LEU A 822 -7.88 -43.64 16.08
CA LEU A 822 -9.22 -43.05 16.23
C LEU A 822 -9.18 -41.54 16.04
N SER A 823 -10.06 -40.99 15.20
CA SER A 823 -10.19 -39.54 15.01
C SER A 823 -10.73 -38.83 16.25
N THR A 824 -10.46 -37.52 16.36
CA THR A 824 -11.05 -36.64 17.38
C THR A 824 -12.57 -36.78 17.39
N THR A 825 -13.21 -36.84 16.21
CA THR A 825 -14.66 -36.97 16.06
C THR A 825 -15.18 -38.29 16.63
N ALA A 826 -14.50 -39.41 16.35
CA ALA A 826 -14.87 -40.71 16.91
C ALA A 826 -14.76 -40.74 18.45
N ILE A 827 -13.69 -40.18 19.02
CA ILE A 827 -13.51 -40.11 20.47
C ILE A 827 -14.53 -39.18 21.12
N LYS A 828 -14.81 -38.00 20.52
CA LYS A 828 -15.85 -37.08 21.00
C LYS A 828 -17.22 -37.74 20.98
N GLN A 829 -17.56 -38.44 19.89
CA GLN A 829 -18.82 -39.18 19.76
C GLN A 829 -18.94 -40.26 20.83
N ALA A 830 -17.88 -41.04 21.07
CA ALA A 830 -17.86 -42.07 22.10
C ALA A 830 -18.02 -41.48 23.51
N ALA A 831 -17.37 -40.36 23.81
CA ALA A 831 -17.50 -39.65 25.08
C ALA A 831 -18.92 -39.08 25.29
N GLN A 832 -19.54 -38.53 24.24
CA GLN A 832 -20.90 -37.99 24.26
C GLN A 832 -21.98 -39.03 24.55
N THR A 833 -21.79 -40.29 24.15
CA THR A 833 -22.77 -41.35 24.46
C THR A 833 -22.94 -41.58 25.97
N GLY A 834 -21.92 -41.27 26.77
CA GLY A 834 -21.87 -41.58 28.20
C GLY A 834 -21.83 -43.08 28.52
N ILE A 835 -21.64 -43.95 27.52
CA ILE A 835 -21.58 -45.41 27.66
C ILE A 835 -20.27 -45.84 28.34
N LEU A 836 -19.15 -45.23 27.95
CA LEU A 836 -17.82 -45.54 28.47
C LEU A 836 -17.62 -44.90 29.86
N PRO A 837 -17.28 -45.67 30.90
CA PRO A 837 -16.82 -45.12 32.18
C PRO A 837 -15.52 -44.32 32.04
N ASN A 838 -15.28 -43.38 32.95
CA ASN A 838 -14.15 -42.46 32.89
C ASN A 838 -12.78 -43.14 32.74
N GLU A 839 -12.52 -44.29 33.36
CA GLU A 839 -11.23 -44.99 33.19
C GLU A 839 -11.07 -45.59 31.78
N MET A 840 -12.15 -46.14 31.18
CA MET A 840 -12.10 -46.63 29.79
C MET A 840 -11.90 -45.47 28.81
N LEU A 841 -12.60 -44.35 29.04
CA LEU A 841 -12.45 -43.16 28.22
C LEU A 841 -11.05 -42.55 28.38
N LEU A 842 -10.48 -42.55 29.58
CA LEU A 842 -9.10 -42.14 29.82
C LEU A 842 -8.11 -43.05 29.08
N ASP A 843 -8.24 -44.37 29.19
CA ASP A 843 -7.39 -45.33 28.49
C ASP A 843 -7.46 -45.09 26.96
N LEU A 844 -8.67 -44.83 26.44
CA LEU A 844 -8.87 -44.50 25.03
C LEU A 844 -8.18 -43.19 24.62
N CYS A 845 -8.32 -42.13 25.43
CA CYS A 845 -7.68 -40.84 25.17
C CYS A 845 -6.15 -40.95 25.20
N VAL A 846 -5.60 -41.68 26.17
CA VAL A 846 -4.15 -41.91 26.30
C VAL A 846 -3.61 -42.80 25.16
N ALA A 847 -4.43 -43.72 24.64
CA ALA A 847 -4.05 -44.53 23.48
C ALA A 847 -4.07 -43.76 22.16
N ASN A 848 -4.71 -42.58 22.08
CA ASN A 848 -4.83 -41.76 20.88
C ASN A 848 -4.43 -40.29 21.17
N PRO A 849 -3.18 -40.02 21.57
CA PRO A 849 -2.75 -38.68 21.98
C PRO A 849 -3.02 -37.61 20.90
N GLU A 850 -2.81 -37.91 19.61
CA GLU A 850 -3.01 -36.99 18.49
C GLU A 850 -4.46 -36.50 18.39
N ALA A 851 -5.43 -37.39 18.62
CA ALA A 851 -6.86 -37.09 18.57
C ALA A 851 -7.42 -36.38 19.82
N THR A 852 -6.58 -36.17 20.83
CA THR A 852 -6.98 -35.52 22.08
C THR A 852 -6.25 -34.19 22.32
N MET A 853 -5.45 -33.74 21.34
CA MET A 853 -4.73 -32.48 21.40
C MET A 853 -5.67 -31.27 21.38
N GLY A 854 -5.27 -30.20 22.05
CA GLY A 854 -5.98 -28.93 22.09
C GLY A 854 -6.81 -28.72 23.36
N TYR A 855 -6.77 -27.51 23.90
CA TYR A 855 -7.44 -27.21 25.17
C TYR A 855 -8.96 -27.25 25.09
N GLN A 856 -9.59 -27.00 23.94
CA GLN A 856 -11.04 -27.15 23.82
C GLN A 856 -11.48 -28.61 23.84
N PHE A 857 -10.65 -29.57 23.42
CA PHE A 857 -10.94 -30.99 23.62
C PHE A 857 -10.97 -31.35 25.11
N ILE A 858 -10.01 -30.79 25.86
CA ILE A 858 -9.96 -30.94 27.32
C ILE A 858 -11.19 -30.30 27.99
N ASP A 859 -11.56 -29.09 27.57
CA ASP A 859 -12.78 -28.42 28.05
C ASP A 859 -14.04 -29.20 27.68
N PHE A 860 -14.09 -29.81 26.49
CA PHE A 860 -15.18 -30.69 26.09
C PHE A 860 -15.33 -31.90 27.01
N LEU A 861 -14.25 -32.60 27.35
CA LEU A 861 -14.27 -33.73 28.29
C LEU A 861 -14.61 -33.31 29.73
N LYS A 862 -14.35 -32.05 30.07
CA LYS A 862 -14.60 -31.49 31.40
C LYS A 862 -16.04 -31.02 31.55
N ASP A 863 -16.56 -30.29 30.55
CA ASP A 863 -17.76 -29.45 30.69
C ASP A 863 -18.93 -29.90 29.79
N SER A 864 -18.70 -30.77 28.78
CA SER A 864 -19.66 -31.03 27.69
C SER A 864 -20.12 -32.48 27.53
N ILE A 865 -19.62 -33.43 28.32
CA ILE A 865 -19.99 -34.86 28.25
C ILE A 865 -20.85 -35.31 29.45
N PRO A 866 -21.66 -36.38 29.32
CA PRO A 866 -22.53 -36.84 30.42
C PRO A 866 -21.80 -37.21 31.71
N ASN A 867 -20.60 -37.78 31.58
CA ASN A 867 -19.75 -38.20 32.70
C ASN A 867 -18.42 -37.43 32.66
N SER A 868 -18.39 -36.20 33.18
CA SER A 868 -17.19 -35.35 33.18
C SER A 868 -15.96 -36.03 33.77
N LEU A 869 -14.81 -35.84 33.13
CA LEU A 869 -13.54 -36.34 33.63
C LEU A 869 -13.02 -35.45 34.78
N PRO A 870 -12.54 -36.03 35.90
CA PRO A 870 -11.84 -35.29 36.94
C PRO A 870 -10.54 -34.64 36.41
N VAL A 871 -10.16 -33.48 36.96
CA VAL A 871 -8.98 -32.69 36.54
C VAL A 871 -7.69 -33.53 36.43
N TYR A 872 -7.45 -34.45 37.37
CA TYR A 872 -6.23 -35.28 37.31
C TYR A 872 -6.18 -36.23 36.11
N MET A 873 -7.33 -36.64 35.57
CA MET A 873 -7.40 -37.45 34.35
C MET A 873 -7.12 -36.58 33.11
N LEU A 874 -7.62 -35.35 33.10
CA LEU A 874 -7.31 -34.36 32.06
C LEU A 874 -5.80 -34.04 32.02
N ASP A 875 -5.17 -33.87 33.19
CA ASP A 875 -3.72 -33.68 33.29
C ASP A 875 -2.92 -34.88 32.74
N ILE A 876 -3.45 -36.11 32.82
CA ILE A 876 -2.82 -37.30 32.23
C ILE A 876 -2.87 -37.25 30.71
N ILE A 877 -4.02 -36.86 30.15
CA ILE A 877 -4.21 -36.74 28.70
C ILE A 877 -3.22 -35.70 28.14
N VAL A 878 -3.19 -34.50 28.74
CA VAL A 878 -2.27 -33.42 28.34
C VAL A 878 -0.80 -33.85 28.44
N ALA A 879 -0.42 -34.53 29.52
CA ALA A 879 0.95 -35.01 29.70
C ALA A 879 1.36 -36.12 28.70
N ASN A 880 0.41 -36.68 27.95
CA ASN A 880 0.65 -37.73 26.96
C ASN A 880 0.71 -37.19 25.52
N TRP A 881 0.43 -35.91 25.27
CA TRP A 881 0.42 -35.34 23.91
C TRP A 881 1.78 -35.42 23.19
N SER A 882 2.90 -35.44 23.93
CA SER A 882 4.23 -35.59 23.32
C SER A 882 4.60 -37.06 23.04
N THR A 883 3.73 -38.02 23.33
CA THR A 883 4.02 -39.44 23.10
C THR A 883 3.89 -39.75 21.61
N GLN A 884 5.00 -40.09 20.96
CA GLN A 884 5.00 -40.50 19.57
C GLN A 884 4.32 -41.87 19.39
N THR A 885 3.28 -41.91 18.56
CA THR A 885 2.60 -43.15 18.16
C THR A 885 2.85 -43.48 16.68
N PRO A 886 2.56 -44.72 16.22
CA PRO A 886 2.56 -45.03 14.78
C PRO A 886 1.72 -44.08 13.94
N ARG A 887 0.59 -43.58 14.47
CA ARG A 887 -0.22 -42.56 13.81
C ARG A 887 0.54 -41.24 13.70
N GLY A 888 1.10 -40.74 14.80
CA GLY A 888 1.86 -39.50 14.80
C GLY A 888 3.03 -39.50 13.82
N ILE A 889 3.70 -40.65 13.63
CA ILE A 889 4.77 -40.80 12.61
C ILE A 889 4.21 -40.64 11.20
N ILE A 890 3.06 -41.24 10.88
CA ILE A 890 2.42 -41.13 9.57
C ILE A 890 1.95 -39.68 9.32
N GLU A 891 1.32 -39.04 10.30
CA GLU A 891 0.89 -37.64 10.19
C GLU A 891 2.07 -36.68 10.00
N LEU A 892 3.17 -36.88 10.72
CA LEU A 892 4.39 -36.11 10.55
C LEU A 892 5.01 -36.33 9.16
N GLN A 893 5.03 -37.58 8.67
CA GLN A 893 5.50 -37.89 7.32
C GLN A 893 4.63 -37.24 6.24
N LEU A 894 3.31 -37.24 6.41
CA LEU A 894 2.41 -36.56 5.50
C LEU A 894 2.64 -35.06 5.49
N SER A 895 2.76 -34.44 6.68
CA SER A 895 2.98 -33.00 6.78
C SER A 895 4.31 -32.58 6.15
N LYS A 896 5.39 -33.35 6.36
CA LYS A 896 6.67 -33.12 5.67
C LYS A 896 6.54 -33.19 4.14
N LEU A 897 5.95 -34.27 3.62
CA LEU A 897 5.81 -34.46 2.17
C LEU A 897 4.89 -33.41 1.54
N ASN A 898 3.85 -32.98 2.27
CA ASN A 898 2.97 -31.91 1.82
C ASN A 898 3.70 -30.57 1.79
N GLU A 899 4.50 -30.28 2.81
CA GLU A 899 5.37 -29.11 2.84
C GLU A 899 6.33 -29.08 1.64
N GLU A 900 7.10 -30.14 1.40
CA GLU A 900 8.04 -30.24 0.27
C GLU A 900 7.31 -30.04 -1.08
N LYS A 901 6.16 -30.70 -1.25
CA LYS A 901 5.31 -30.54 -2.44
C LYS A 901 4.86 -29.08 -2.60
N HIS A 902 4.28 -28.46 -1.57
CA HIS A 902 3.73 -27.09 -1.66
C HIS A 902 4.80 -26.03 -1.82
N GLN A 903 5.98 -26.20 -1.19
CA GLN A 903 7.12 -25.31 -1.37
C GLN A 903 7.61 -25.33 -2.83
N SER A 904 7.77 -26.52 -3.42
CA SER A 904 8.15 -26.66 -4.83
C SER A 904 7.10 -26.10 -5.78
N ALA A 905 5.81 -26.37 -5.56
CA ALA A 905 4.73 -25.81 -6.37
C ALA A 905 4.71 -24.27 -6.30
N SER A 906 4.84 -23.71 -5.09
CA SER A 906 4.83 -22.26 -4.88
C SER A 906 6.06 -21.60 -5.50
N ALA A 907 7.24 -22.24 -5.46
CA ALA A 907 8.44 -21.75 -6.16
C ALA A 907 8.25 -21.72 -7.69
N VAL A 908 7.60 -22.74 -8.26
CA VAL A 908 7.27 -22.79 -9.69
C VAL A 908 6.23 -21.71 -10.06
N LEU A 909 5.18 -21.53 -9.25
CA LEU A 909 4.18 -20.49 -9.47
C LEU A 909 4.78 -19.09 -9.39
N ARG A 910 5.59 -18.80 -8.35
CA ARG A 910 6.33 -17.54 -8.23
C ARG A 910 7.23 -17.27 -9.42
N HIS A 911 7.90 -18.30 -9.96
CA HIS A 911 8.70 -18.14 -11.18
C HIS A 911 7.84 -17.68 -12.37
N TYR A 912 6.73 -18.36 -12.65
CA TYR A 912 5.88 -18.03 -13.79
C TYR A 912 5.14 -16.70 -13.65
N MET A 913 4.70 -16.34 -12.45
CA MET A 913 4.03 -15.06 -12.18
C MET A 913 4.98 -13.87 -12.22
N ASN A 914 6.26 -14.06 -11.90
CA ASN A 914 7.26 -12.99 -11.88
C ASN A 914 8.16 -12.95 -13.13
N ASP A 915 7.97 -13.86 -14.11
CA ASP A 915 8.75 -13.85 -15.34
C ASP A 915 8.47 -12.57 -16.16
N THR A 916 9.49 -11.73 -16.24
CA THR A 916 9.42 -10.43 -16.92
C THR A 916 9.63 -10.52 -18.45
N THR A 917 9.77 -11.72 -19.01
CA THR A 917 9.96 -11.98 -20.43
C THR A 917 8.74 -12.61 -21.09
N ASN A 918 8.04 -13.51 -20.40
CA ASN A 918 6.85 -14.20 -20.86
C ASN A 918 5.90 -14.43 -19.68
N TYR A 919 4.60 -14.14 -19.85
CA TYR A 919 3.61 -14.42 -18.81
C TYR A 919 2.86 -15.70 -19.19
N GLU A 920 3.25 -16.83 -18.58
CA GLU A 920 2.78 -18.18 -18.95
C GLU A 920 1.52 -18.61 -18.19
N MET A 921 0.37 -18.07 -18.57
CA MET A 921 -0.92 -18.36 -17.91
C MET A 921 -1.28 -19.85 -17.88
N ASP A 922 -1.05 -20.60 -18.96
CA ASP A 922 -1.34 -22.05 -18.99
C ASP A 922 -0.51 -22.81 -17.95
N SER A 923 0.76 -22.41 -17.77
CA SER A 923 1.64 -22.96 -16.74
C SER A 923 1.15 -22.59 -15.35
N ILE A 924 0.76 -21.33 -15.12
CA ILE A 924 0.20 -20.87 -13.84
C ILE A 924 -1.04 -21.69 -13.48
N ARG A 925 -2.03 -21.79 -14.38
CA ARG A 925 -3.26 -22.58 -14.19
C ARG A 925 -2.98 -24.04 -13.86
N THR A 926 -2.09 -24.66 -14.64
CA THR A 926 -1.70 -26.07 -14.44
C THR A 926 -1.09 -26.30 -13.06
N TRP A 927 -0.20 -25.40 -12.61
CA TRP A 927 0.48 -25.53 -11.33
C TRP A 927 -0.40 -25.16 -10.14
N THR A 928 -1.36 -24.24 -10.32
CA THR A 928 -2.41 -23.96 -9.33
C THR A 928 -3.26 -25.20 -9.10
N ALA A 929 -3.78 -25.83 -10.16
CA ALA A 929 -4.60 -27.04 -10.03
C ALA A 929 -3.86 -28.21 -9.36
N LYS A 930 -2.55 -28.34 -9.63
CA LYS A 930 -1.70 -29.36 -8.99
C LYS A 930 -1.53 -29.22 -7.47
N LYS A 931 -1.82 -28.05 -6.89
CA LYS A 931 -1.74 -27.88 -5.43
C LYS A 931 -2.87 -28.60 -4.69
N GLU A 932 -4.00 -28.88 -5.35
CA GLU A 932 -5.11 -29.68 -4.82
C GLU A 932 -5.57 -29.23 -3.42
N ASN A 933 -5.80 -27.93 -3.23
CA ASN A 933 -6.24 -27.38 -1.95
C ASN A 933 -7.27 -26.27 -2.11
N LEU A 934 -7.93 -25.91 -1.00
CA LEU A 934 -9.00 -24.92 -0.98
C LEU A 934 -8.62 -23.55 -1.58
N PRO A 935 -7.47 -22.92 -1.22
CA PRO A 935 -7.03 -21.70 -1.89
C PRO A 935 -6.87 -21.83 -3.42
N SER A 936 -6.39 -22.97 -3.90
CA SER A 936 -6.20 -23.21 -5.34
C SER A 936 -7.53 -23.41 -6.07
N LEU A 937 -8.51 -24.06 -5.43
CA LEU A 937 -9.88 -24.16 -5.96
C LEU A 937 -10.54 -22.79 -6.07
N TYR A 938 -10.41 -21.94 -5.05
CA TYR A 938 -10.89 -20.56 -5.14
C TYR A 938 -10.19 -19.78 -6.27
N ALA A 939 -8.88 -19.97 -6.45
CA ALA A 939 -8.16 -19.36 -7.57
C ALA A 939 -8.65 -19.87 -8.93
N GLU A 940 -9.01 -21.15 -9.06
CA GLU A 940 -9.62 -21.71 -10.27
C GLU A 940 -11.00 -21.13 -10.56
N VAL A 941 -11.85 -20.97 -9.54
CA VAL A 941 -13.18 -20.33 -9.72
C VAL A 941 -13.02 -18.88 -10.20
N MET A 942 -12.11 -18.12 -9.58
CA MET A 942 -11.82 -16.75 -9.99
C MET A 942 -11.23 -16.66 -11.40
N ASP A 943 -10.33 -17.59 -11.78
CA ASP A 943 -9.76 -17.65 -13.13
C ASP A 943 -10.81 -17.94 -14.20
N ASN A 944 -11.69 -18.93 -13.97
CA ASN A 944 -12.78 -19.25 -14.90
C ASN A 944 -13.71 -18.04 -15.09
N PHE A 945 -13.97 -17.28 -14.04
CA PHE A 945 -14.77 -16.07 -14.14
C PHE A 945 -14.05 -14.96 -14.93
N LEU A 946 -12.84 -14.57 -14.50
CA LEU A 946 -12.14 -13.40 -15.05
C LEU A 946 -11.62 -13.59 -16.47
N TYR A 947 -11.24 -14.82 -16.83
CA TYR A 947 -10.50 -15.08 -18.06
C TYR A 947 -11.18 -16.06 -19.02
N VAL A 948 -12.12 -16.87 -18.53
CA VAL A 948 -12.88 -17.83 -19.36
C VAL A 948 -14.31 -17.32 -19.64
N GLU A 949 -14.78 -16.33 -18.87
CA GLU A 949 -16.14 -15.76 -18.93
C GLU A 949 -17.24 -16.84 -18.74
N ASP A 950 -17.00 -17.83 -17.88
CA ASP A 950 -17.97 -18.90 -17.63
C ASP A 950 -19.18 -18.37 -16.83
N PRO A 951 -20.40 -18.43 -17.38
CA PRO A 951 -21.60 -17.97 -16.69
C PRO A 951 -22.01 -18.84 -15.47
N ASP A 952 -21.41 -20.02 -15.26
CA ASP A 952 -21.75 -20.95 -14.16
C ASP A 952 -20.72 -21.01 -13.02
N TYR A 953 -19.99 -19.91 -12.76
CA TYR A 953 -19.02 -19.86 -11.64
C TYR A 953 -19.66 -20.14 -10.26
N GLY A 954 -20.95 -19.79 -10.09
CA GLY A 954 -21.70 -20.09 -8.88
C GLY A 954 -21.87 -21.60 -8.65
N GLY A 955 -22.06 -22.37 -9.73
CA GLY A 955 -22.06 -23.83 -9.67
C GLY A 955 -20.70 -24.40 -9.25
N LEU A 956 -19.60 -23.84 -9.77
CA LEU A 956 -18.24 -24.23 -9.35
C LEU A 956 -17.99 -23.91 -7.86
N MET A 957 -18.53 -22.81 -7.35
CA MET A 957 -18.43 -22.46 -5.93
C MET A 957 -19.26 -23.41 -5.05
N ASP A 958 -20.47 -23.79 -5.49
CA ASP A 958 -21.31 -24.77 -4.80
C ASP A 958 -20.66 -26.18 -4.81
N ASP A 959 -19.98 -26.56 -5.89
CA ASP A 959 -19.26 -27.84 -6.01
C ASP A 959 -18.10 -27.95 -4.99
N ILE A 960 -17.43 -26.83 -4.65
CA ILE A 960 -16.41 -26.80 -3.57
C ILE A 960 -17.03 -27.25 -2.23
N LEU A 961 -18.30 -26.97 -1.97
CA LEU A 961 -18.95 -27.44 -0.75
C LEU A 961 -19.28 -28.94 -0.79
N ILE A 962 -19.65 -29.46 -1.97
CA ILE A 962 -20.02 -30.87 -2.19
C ILE A 962 -18.81 -31.80 -2.09
N ASP A 963 -17.67 -31.41 -2.68
CA ASP A 963 -16.43 -32.20 -2.61
C ASP A 963 -15.83 -32.23 -1.18
N TYR A 964 -16.35 -31.38 -0.28
CA TYR A 964 -15.86 -31.15 1.07
C TYR A 964 -16.96 -31.20 2.15
N ASP A 965 -17.87 -32.18 2.06
CA ASP A 965 -19.03 -32.38 2.96
C ASP A 965 -18.71 -32.53 4.48
N ASN A 966 -17.44 -32.46 4.90
CA ASN A 966 -16.99 -32.55 6.30
C ASN A 966 -16.09 -31.37 6.74
N LEU A 967 -16.22 -30.19 6.12
CA LEU A 967 -15.49 -29.01 6.59
C LEU A 967 -15.96 -28.55 7.97
N PRO A 968 -15.08 -28.02 8.81
CA PRO A 968 -15.50 -27.35 10.03
C PRO A 968 -16.46 -26.19 9.76
N ASP A 969 -17.44 -25.97 10.63
CA ASP A 969 -18.47 -24.91 10.49
C ASP A 969 -17.89 -23.52 10.18
N TYR A 970 -16.70 -23.20 10.71
CA TYR A 970 -16.07 -21.90 10.46
C TYR A 970 -15.54 -21.77 9.01
N ILE A 971 -15.10 -22.86 8.38
CA ILE A 971 -14.72 -22.85 6.96
C ILE A 971 -15.96 -22.69 6.09
N HIS A 972 -17.09 -23.33 6.44
CA HIS A 972 -18.35 -23.11 5.76
C HIS A 972 -18.78 -21.63 5.83
N ALA A 973 -18.73 -21.02 7.02
CA ALA A 973 -19.05 -19.62 7.19
C ALA A 973 -18.12 -18.70 6.36
N LEU A 974 -16.80 -18.97 6.39
CA LEU A 974 -15.82 -18.23 5.60
C LEU A 974 -16.08 -18.37 4.09
N HIS A 975 -16.41 -19.58 3.62
CA HIS A 975 -16.76 -19.85 2.24
C HIS A 975 -17.99 -19.05 1.81
N TYR A 976 -19.07 -19.06 2.60
CA TYR A 976 -20.29 -18.29 2.28
C TYR A 976 -20.04 -16.79 2.25
N ASP A 977 -19.27 -16.25 3.20
CA ASP A 977 -18.91 -14.83 3.21
C ASP A 977 -18.02 -14.48 2.00
N TYR A 978 -17.12 -15.37 1.59
CA TYR A 978 -16.28 -15.19 0.40
C TYR A 978 -17.09 -15.24 -0.90
N HIS A 979 -17.97 -16.22 -1.06
CA HIS A 979 -18.88 -16.32 -2.20
C HIS A 979 -19.73 -15.05 -2.33
N GLY A 980 -20.32 -14.57 -1.23
CA GLY A 980 -21.09 -13.33 -1.24
C GLY A 980 -20.28 -12.08 -1.59
N LEU A 981 -19.03 -11.97 -1.10
CA LEU A 981 -18.14 -10.88 -1.46
C LEU A 981 -17.78 -10.91 -2.95
N LEU A 982 -17.49 -12.11 -3.47
CA LEU A 982 -17.20 -12.29 -4.88
C LEU A 982 -18.41 -11.93 -5.74
N ASP A 983 -19.61 -12.40 -5.40
CA ASP A 983 -20.84 -12.00 -6.09
C ASP A 983 -21.01 -10.47 -6.13
N PHE A 984 -20.74 -9.80 -5.01
CA PHE A 984 -20.79 -8.34 -4.94
C PHE A 984 -19.74 -7.67 -5.85
N VAL A 985 -18.47 -8.07 -5.72
CA VAL A 985 -17.37 -7.54 -6.55
C VAL A 985 -17.66 -7.79 -8.03
N PHE A 986 -18.14 -8.97 -8.37
CA PHE A 986 -18.45 -9.39 -9.73
C PHE A 986 -19.67 -8.68 -10.31
N GLN A 987 -20.75 -8.45 -9.54
CA GLN A 987 -21.90 -7.67 -10.01
C GLN A 987 -21.51 -6.23 -10.36
N ASN A 988 -20.61 -5.62 -9.60
CA ASN A 988 -20.14 -4.27 -9.87
C ASN A 988 -19.22 -4.17 -11.10
N ILE A 989 -18.34 -5.16 -11.30
CA ILE A 989 -17.46 -5.23 -12.48
C ILE A 989 -18.25 -5.53 -13.78
N THR A 990 -19.18 -6.49 -13.76
CA THR A 990 -19.77 -7.06 -14.99
C THR A 990 -21.11 -6.47 -15.41
N THR A 991 -22.02 -6.21 -14.45
CA THR A 991 -23.39 -5.78 -14.78
C THR A 991 -23.54 -4.26 -14.88
N SER A 992 -22.71 -3.52 -14.16
CA SER A 992 -22.82 -2.05 -14.06
C SER A 992 -21.80 -1.32 -14.96
N GLY A 993 -20.70 -1.99 -15.34
CA GLY A 993 -19.55 -1.36 -16.01
C GLY A 993 -18.87 -0.28 -15.16
N LEU A 994 -19.17 -0.24 -13.85
CA LEU A 994 -18.65 0.74 -12.90
C LEU A 994 -17.27 0.31 -12.43
N SER A 995 -16.36 1.28 -12.36
CA SER A 995 -15.07 1.08 -11.71
C SER A 995 -15.27 0.96 -10.20
N ILE A 996 -14.41 0.21 -9.50
CA ILE A 996 -14.43 0.18 -8.02
C ILE A 996 -14.17 1.56 -7.39
N LEU A 997 -13.56 2.47 -8.16
CA LEU A 997 -13.37 3.88 -7.80
C LEU A 997 -14.67 4.70 -7.87
N GLU A 998 -15.72 4.17 -8.52
CA GLU A 998 -17.04 4.79 -8.68
C GLU A 998 -18.11 4.18 -7.77
N ALA A 999 -17.69 3.31 -6.83
CA ALA A 999 -18.58 2.67 -5.85
C ALA A 999 -19.48 3.72 -5.16
N ASP A 1000 -20.79 3.48 -5.18
CA ASP A 1000 -21.78 4.35 -4.56
C ASP A 1000 -21.91 4.10 -3.04
N THR A 1001 -22.81 4.81 -2.37
CA THR A 1001 -22.99 4.65 -0.91
C THR A 1001 -23.42 3.23 -0.51
N THR A 1002 -24.19 2.54 -1.34
CA THR A 1002 -24.68 1.17 -1.12
C THR A 1002 -23.56 0.15 -1.30
N ASP A 1003 -22.71 0.38 -2.30
CA ASP A 1003 -21.51 -0.43 -2.54
C ASP A 1003 -20.56 -0.36 -1.34
N LEU A 1004 -20.35 0.85 -0.82
CA LEU A 1004 -19.50 1.07 0.35
C LEU A 1004 -20.07 0.43 1.62
N GLU A 1005 -21.39 0.46 1.83
CA GLU A 1005 -22.03 -0.23 2.95
C GLU A 1005 -21.86 -1.76 2.85
N SER A 1006 -21.94 -2.31 1.63
CA SER A 1006 -21.73 -3.75 1.39
C SER A 1006 -20.27 -4.14 1.65
N LEU A 1007 -19.31 -3.36 1.17
CA LEU A 1007 -17.90 -3.56 1.48
C LEU A 1007 -17.63 -3.49 2.99
N LYS A 1008 -18.24 -2.54 3.70
CA LYS A 1008 -18.12 -2.45 5.17
C LYS A 1008 -18.73 -3.66 5.88
N TYR A 1009 -19.83 -4.21 5.36
CA TYR A 1009 -20.40 -5.45 5.90
C TYR A 1009 -19.40 -6.60 5.82
N TYR A 1010 -18.75 -6.79 4.66
CA TYR A 1010 -17.72 -7.83 4.49
C TYR A 1010 -16.43 -7.53 5.25
N ALA A 1011 -16.01 -6.26 5.35
CA ALA A 1011 -14.85 -5.84 6.14
C ALA A 1011 -14.98 -6.16 7.64
N ASN A 1012 -16.21 -6.22 8.16
CA ASN A 1012 -16.50 -6.62 9.55
C ASN A 1012 -16.56 -8.15 9.77
N LYS A 1013 -16.33 -8.96 8.72
CA LYS A 1013 -16.24 -10.43 8.82
C LYS A 1013 -14.85 -10.86 9.30
N GLN A 1014 -14.54 -12.15 9.16
CA GLN A 1014 -13.23 -12.71 9.49
C GLN A 1014 -12.52 -13.28 8.26
N GLY A 1015 -11.21 -13.48 8.38
CA GLY A 1015 -10.40 -14.10 7.33
C GLY A 1015 -10.30 -13.26 6.06
N TRP A 1016 -10.23 -13.95 4.91
CA TRP A 1016 -9.90 -13.33 3.63
C TRP A 1016 -10.96 -12.37 3.10
N PRO A 1017 -12.28 -12.63 3.26
CA PRO A 1017 -13.32 -11.67 2.87
C PRO A 1017 -13.14 -10.30 3.54
N ALA A 1018 -12.77 -10.29 4.83
CA ALA A 1018 -12.58 -9.07 5.58
C ALA A 1018 -11.39 -8.25 5.08
N VAL A 1019 -10.25 -8.92 4.81
CA VAL A 1019 -9.04 -8.26 4.32
C VAL A 1019 -9.21 -7.75 2.90
N ILE A 1020 -9.85 -8.53 2.01
CA ILE A 1020 -10.14 -8.11 0.64
C ILE A 1020 -11.05 -6.87 0.64
N ALA A 1021 -12.18 -6.93 1.36
CA ALA A 1021 -13.12 -5.81 1.41
C ALA A 1021 -12.49 -4.55 2.01
N SER A 1022 -11.69 -4.71 3.07
CA SER A 1022 -10.94 -3.59 3.67
C SER A 1022 -9.88 -3.04 2.73
N GLY A 1023 -9.22 -3.91 1.95
CA GLY A 1023 -8.23 -3.50 0.96
C GLY A 1023 -8.83 -2.68 -0.17
N ILE A 1024 -10.03 -3.04 -0.63
CA ILE A 1024 -10.78 -2.23 -1.59
C ILE A 1024 -11.10 -0.84 -1.00
N LEU A 1025 -11.60 -0.79 0.23
CA LEU A 1025 -11.93 0.47 0.92
C LEU A 1025 -10.69 1.36 1.14
N HIS A 1026 -9.53 0.76 1.39
CA HIS A 1026 -8.26 1.45 1.48
C HIS A 1026 -7.80 2.01 0.15
N PHE A 1027 -7.82 1.18 -0.90
CA PHE A 1027 -7.36 1.58 -2.23
C PHE A 1027 -8.16 2.77 -2.80
N THR A 1028 -9.47 2.77 -2.55
CA THR A 1028 -10.41 3.83 -2.96
C THR A 1028 -10.32 5.10 -2.09
N GLY A 1029 -9.59 5.05 -0.96
CA GLY A 1029 -9.41 6.18 -0.05
C GLY A 1029 -10.61 6.47 0.86
N TYR A 1030 -11.58 5.55 0.97
CA TYR A 1030 -12.76 5.71 1.81
C TYR A 1030 -12.51 5.37 3.28
N GLU A 1031 -11.74 4.31 3.56
CA GLU A 1031 -11.32 3.95 4.92
C GLU A 1031 -9.86 3.51 4.93
N LEU A 1032 -9.12 3.92 5.95
CA LEU A 1032 -7.74 3.46 6.11
C LEU A 1032 -7.75 2.03 6.62
N PHE A 1033 -7.23 1.08 5.83
CA PHE A 1033 -6.89 -0.25 6.33
C PHE A 1033 -5.53 -0.23 7.01
N ASP A 1034 -5.55 -0.32 8.33
CA ASP A 1034 -4.35 -0.26 9.16
C ASP A 1034 -4.45 -1.29 10.30
N PRO A 1035 -4.24 -2.58 9.97
CA PRO A 1035 -4.43 -3.65 10.93
C PRO A 1035 -3.33 -3.59 12.00
N LEU A 1036 -3.72 -3.84 13.25
CA LEU A 1036 -2.82 -3.87 14.40
C LEU A 1036 -2.63 -5.31 14.89
N PRO A 1037 -1.41 -5.70 15.28
CA PRO A 1037 -1.16 -7.03 15.81
C PRO A 1037 -1.85 -7.23 17.15
N GLU A 1038 -2.33 -8.46 17.36
CA GLU A 1038 -2.78 -8.89 18.68
C GLU A 1038 -1.56 -9.36 19.46
N LEU A 1039 -1.19 -8.56 20.46
CA LEU A 1039 -0.03 -8.83 21.29
C LEU A 1039 -0.39 -9.76 22.45
N PRO A 1040 0.55 -10.61 22.89
CA PRO A 1040 0.29 -11.52 23.99
C PRO A 1040 -0.05 -10.71 25.26
N GLY A 1041 -1.25 -10.92 25.79
CA GLY A 1041 -1.63 -10.36 27.09
C GLY A 1041 -0.74 -10.87 28.23
N PRO A 1042 -0.78 -10.25 29.43
CA PRO A 1042 -0.12 -10.81 30.60
C PRO A 1042 -0.57 -12.26 30.74
N PRO A 1043 0.34 -13.22 31.02
CA PRO A 1043 0.08 -14.64 30.87
C PRO A 1043 -1.28 -14.94 31.51
N GLN A 1044 -2.26 -15.32 30.67
CA GLN A 1044 -3.41 -16.01 31.20
C GLN A 1044 -2.82 -17.29 31.76
N GLN A 1045 -2.55 -17.25 33.06
CA GLN A 1045 -2.56 -18.45 33.85
C GLN A 1045 -3.95 -19.01 33.59
N TYR A 1046 -4.07 -19.90 32.60
CA TYR A 1046 -5.00 -20.99 32.70
C TYR A 1046 -4.79 -21.47 34.11
N ARG A 1047 -5.74 -21.12 34.98
CA ARG A 1047 -5.70 -21.47 36.38
C ARG A 1047 -5.81 -22.99 36.39
N ARG A 1048 -4.68 -23.69 36.18
CA ARG A 1048 -4.38 -24.81 37.04
C ARG A 1048 -4.65 -24.25 38.41
N ALA A 1049 -5.62 -24.84 39.09
CA ALA A 1049 -5.75 -24.62 40.49
C ALA A 1049 -4.35 -24.87 41.07
N GLN A 1050 -3.62 -23.80 41.40
CA GLN A 1050 -2.60 -23.86 42.43
C GLN A 1050 -3.34 -24.08 43.76
N ASN A 1051 -4.08 -25.17 43.85
CA ASN A 1051 -4.45 -25.76 45.10
C ASN A 1051 -3.47 -26.92 45.31
N SER A 1052 -2.20 -26.56 45.50
CA SER A 1052 -1.47 -27.17 46.61
C SER A 1052 -2.00 -26.54 47.89
N ASP A 1053 -3.29 -26.71 48.17
CA ASP A 1053 -3.80 -26.53 49.51
C ASP A 1053 -3.01 -27.52 50.34
N LYS A 1054 -2.09 -26.97 51.13
CA LYS A 1054 -1.47 -27.64 52.27
C LYS A 1054 -2.63 -28.11 53.16
N PHE A 1055 -3.13 -29.31 52.88
CA PHE A 1055 -3.97 -30.01 53.83
C PHE A 1055 -3.10 -30.29 55.06
N SER A 1056 -3.41 -29.56 56.13
CA SER A 1056 -2.92 -29.84 57.46
C SER A 1056 -3.24 -31.29 57.80
N LEU A 1057 -2.22 -32.15 57.77
CA LEU A 1057 -2.28 -33.51 58.27
C LEU A 1057 -2.41 -33.45 59.79
N ASN A 1058 -3.65 -33.48 60.28
CA ASN A 1058 -4.00 -33.95 61.62
C ASN A 1058 -5.40 -34.55 61.53
N ASP A 1059 -5.44 -35.84 61.21
CA ASP A 1059 -6.32 -36.84 61.84
C ASP A 1059 -6.22 -38.17 61.08
N GLU A 1060 -6.02 -39.23 61.85
CA GLU A 1060 -5.89 -40.60 61.37
C GLU A 1060 -7.22 -41.12 60.83
N GLN A 1061 -7.14 -41.82 59.68
CA GLN A 1061 -8.23 -42.53 58.99
C GLN A 1061 -9.28 -41.68 58.23
N PHE A 1062 -8.95 -41.35 56.97
CA PHE A 1062 -9.97 -41.30 55.91
C PHE A 1062 -9.35 -41.66 54.54
N VAL A 1063 -10.00 -42.59 53.86
CA VAL A 1063 -9.72 -43.20 52.54
C VAL A 1063 -11.10 -43.43 51.92
N SER A 1064 -11.42 -42.71 50.85
CA SER A 1064 -12.66 -42.96 50.11
C SER A 1064 -12.43 -44.12 49.14
N LEU A 1065 -13.38 -45.05 49.12
CA LEU A 1065 -13.45 -46.12 48.13
C LEU A 1065 -14.93 -46.31 47.81
N LEU A 1066 -15.34 -45.84 46.64
CA LEU A 1066 -16.69 -46.00 46.12
C LEU A 1066 -16.68 -47.19 45.16
N VAL A 1067 -17.69 -48.05 45.30
CA VAL A 1067 -17.81 -49.27 44.49
C VAL A 1067 -19.21 -49.36 43.91
N TYR A 1068 -19.32 -49.25 42.59
CA TYR A 1068 -20.59 -49.15 41.89
C TYR A 1068 -20.51 -49.70 40.44
N PRO A 1069 -21.62 -50.21 39.89
CA PRO A 1069 -22.86 -50.56 40.57
C PRO A 1069 -22.66 -51.75 41.54
N ASN A 1070 -23.47 -51.83 42.59
CA ASN A 1070 -23.45 -52.94 43.55
C ASN A 1070 -24.89 -53.20 44.04
N PRO A 1071 -25.60 -54.23 43.54
CA PRO A 1071 -25.08 -55.34 42.73
C PRO A 1071 -24.65 -54.93 41.31
N ALA A 1072 -23.58 -55.56 40.82
CA ALA A 1072 -23.07 -55.42 39.45
C ALA A 1072 -23.49 -56.62 38.58
N GLN A 1073 -23.68 -56.37 37.29
CA GLN A 1073 -23.99 -57.42 36.30
C GLN A 1073 -22.91 -57.49 35.22
N VAL A 1074 -22.50 -56.34 34.68
CA VAL A 1074 -21.55 -56.29 33.56
C VAL A 1074 -20.15 -55.89 34.03
N MET A 1075 -20.07 -54.98 34.99
CA MET A 1075 -18.80 -54.45 35.50
C MET A 1075 -18.94 -53.89 36.91
N VAL A 1076 -17.80 -53.73 37.59
CA VAL A 1076 -17.66 -53.00 38.85
C VAL A 1076 -16.59 -51.92 38.71
N ILE A 1077 -16.90 -50.69 39.09
CA ILE A 1077 -15.96 -49.58 39.19
C ILE A 1077 -15.55 -49.41 40.65
N PHE A 1078 -14.25 -49.34 40.90
CA PHE A 1078 -13.62 -49.05 42.19
C PHE A 1078 -12.95 -47.67 42.12
N GLU A 1079 -13.61 -46.65 42.62
CA GLU A 1079 -13.04 -45.29 42.70
C GLU A 1079 -12.37 -45.10 44.07
N TYR A 1080 -11.09 -44.76 44.08
CA TYR A 1080 -10.28 -44.65 45.29
C TYR A 1080 -9.60 -43.29 45.43
N GLU A 1081 -9.48 -42.82 46.67
CA GLU A 1081 -8.65 -41.69 47.07
C GLU A 1081 -7.89 -42.03 48.37
N LEU A 1082 -6.57 -42.11 48.25
CA LEU A 1082 -5.57 -42.39 49.25
C LEU A 1082 -4.88 -41.07 49.64
N LYS A 1083 -4.39 -40.96 50.88
CA LYS A 1083 -3.71 -39.73 51.35
C LYS A 1083 -2.36 -39.44 50.68
N LYS A 1084 -1.75 -40.43 50.02
CA LYS A 1084 -0.44 -40.34 49.35
C LYS A 1084 -0.23 -41.53 48.42
N ASN A 1085 0.76 -41.45 47.55
CA ASN A 1085 1.18 -42.59 46.73
C ASN A 1085 1.78 -43.68 47.63
N TYR A 1086 1.32 -44.91 47.46
CA TYR A 1086 1.87 -46.11 48.10
C TYR A 1086 2.47 -46.97 46.98
N PRO A 1087 3.81 -47.10 46.87
CA PRO A 1087 4.47 -47.75 45.73
C PRO A 1087 4.01 -49.19 45.47
N ASP A 1088 3.63 -49.90 46.54
CA ASP A 1088 3.21 -51.31 46.49
C ASP A 1088 1.70 -51.50 46.74
N ALA A 1089 0.88 -50.46 46.55
CA ALA A 1089 -0.55 -50.61 46.78
C ALA A 1089 -1.21 -51.48 45.70
N LYS A 1090 -2.10 -52.38 46.12
CA LYS A 1090 -2.91 -53.25 45.26
C LYS A 1090 -4.36 -53.25 45.71
N LEU A 1091 -5.28 -53.18 44.76
CA LEU A 1091 -6.67 -53.56 44.94
C LEU A 1091 -6.80 -55.05 44.61
N MET A 1092 -7.18 -55.89 45.56
CA MET A 1092 -7.30 -57.34 45.41
C MET A 1092 -8.73 -57.77 45.68
N ILE A 1093 -9.25 -58.68 44.86
CA ILE A 1093 -10.64 -59.14 44.89
C ILE A 1093 -10.66 -60.64 45.07
N TYR A 1094 -11.34 -61.12 46.11
CA TYR A 1094 -11.42 -62.52 46.49
C TYR A 1094 -12.87 -62.99 46.45
N ASP A 1095 -13.08 -64.27 46.12
CA ASP A 1095 -14.38 -64.90 46.35
C ASP A 1095 -14.57 -65.26 47.85
N VAL A 1096 -15.77 -65.72 48.21
CA VAL A 1096 -16.11 -66.17 49.58
C VAL A 1096 -15.26 -67.34 50.09
N SER A 1097 -14.55 -68.06 49.21
CA SER A 1097 -13.64 -69.14 49.59
C SER A 1097 -12.20 -68.66 49.84
N GLY A 1098 -11.94 -67.36 49.66
CA GLY A 1098 -10.62 -66.75 49.83
C GLY A 1098 -9.70 -66.92 48.62
N LYS A 1099 -10.22 -67.35 47.46
CA LYS A 1099 -9.44 -67.43 46.23
C LYS A 1099 -9.40 -66.05 45.57
N LEU A 1100 -8.20 -65.60 45.20
CA LEU A 1100 -7.99 -64.36 44.45
C LEU A 1100 -8.60 -64.50 43.05
N GLN A 1101 -9.48 -63.56 42.71
CA GLN A 1101 -10.19 -63.49 41.43
C GLN A 1101 -9.54 -62.45 40.51
N LYS A 1102 -9.12 -61.31 41.07
CA LYS A 1102 -8.45 -60.25 40.33
C LYS A 1102 -7.61 -59.39 41.27
N ASP A 1103 -6.49 -58.87 40.81
CA ASP A 1103 -5.79 -57.78 41.46
C ASP A 1103 -5.44 -56.65 40.48
N PHE A 1104 -5.34 -55.43 41.00
CA PHE A 1104 -4.94 -54.24 40.28
C PHE A 1104 -3.84 -53.53 41.07
N MET A 1105 -2.78 -53.12 40.39
CA MET A 1105 -1.79 -52.21 40.97
C MET A 1105 -2.39 -50.80 41.13
N ILE A 1106 -2.10 -50.16 42.26
CA ILE A 1106 -2.47 -48.77 42.54
C ILE A 1106 -1.19 -47.95 42.57
N ASN A 1107 -0.94 -47.25 41.46
CA ASN A 1107 0.30 -46.51 41.26
C ASN A 1107 0.16 -45.03 41.62
N ARG A 1108 -1.04 -44.60 42.02
CA ARG A 1108 -1.40 -43.20 42.29
C ARG A 1108 -2.28 -43.13 43.52
N TYR A 1109 -2.33 -41.96 44.16
CA TYR A 1109 -3.12 -41.78 45.37
C TYR A 1109 -4.61 -41.63 45.05
N LYS A 1110 -4.99 -41.15 43.86
CA LYS A 1110 -6.39 -41.05 43.43
C LYS A 1110 -6.55 -41.72 42.05
N GLY A 1111 -7.65 -42.44 41.85
CA GLY A 1111 -7.90 -43.14 40.57
C GLY A 1111 -9.16 -44.00 40.58
N GLN A 1112 -9.45 -44.62 39.44
CA GLN A 1112 -10.49 -45.65 39.31
C GLN A 1112 -9.87 -46.99 38.86
N LYS A 1113 -10.55 -48.11 39.14
CA LYS A 1113 -10.25 -49.42 38.54
C LYS A 1113 -11.53 -50.13 38.17
N ILE A 1114 -11.55 -50.76 36.98
CA ILE A 1114 -12.74 -51.44 36.46
C ILE A 1114 -12.48 -52.95 36.44
N TRP A 1115 -13.46 -53.71 36.92
CA TRP A 1115 -13.46 -55.18 36.86
C TRP A 1115 -14.58 -55.67 35.94
N ASP A 1116 -14.24 -56.40 34.87
CA ASP A 1116 -15.20 -57.12 34.03
C ASP A 1116 -15.77 -58.31 34.80
N THR A 1117 -17.10 -58.31 34.99
CA THR A 1117 -17.77 -59.33 35.79
C THR A 1117 -18.59 -60.30 34.95
N ARG A 1118 -18.65 -60.16 33.62
CA ARG A 1118 -19.50 -61.00 32.74
C ARG A 1118 -19.19 -62.50 32.82
N GLN A 1119 -17.92 -62.84 32.99
CA GLN A 1119 -17.43 -64.22 33.13
C GLN A 1119 -17.26 -64.65 34.61
N VAL A 1120 -17.69 -63.81 35.54
CA VAL A 1120 -17.58 -64.04 36.99
C VAL A 1120 -18.88 -64.65 37.49
N ALA A 1121 -18.80 -65.72 38.29
CA ALA A 1121 -19.99 -66.38 38.81
C ALA A 1121 -20.82 -65.47 39.75
N ASN A 1122 -22.14 -65.65 39.76
CA ASN A 1122 -23.01 -64.92 40.68
C ASN A 1122 -22.63 -65.21 42.13
N GLY A 1123 -22.44 -64.16 42.93
CA GLY A 1123 -21.92 -64.30 44.28
C GLY A 1123 -21.46 -63.00 44.93
N ILE A 1124 -21.02 -63.12 46.17
CA ILE A 1124 -20.42 -62.01 46.92
C ILE A 1124 -18.90 -62.12 46.79
N TYR A 1125 -18.24 -61.00 46.49
CA TYR A 1125 -16.80 -60.90 46.40
C TYR A 1125 -16.30 -59.85 47.39
N MET A 1126 -15.18 -60.14 48.05
CA MET A 1126 -14.55 -59.26 49.03
C MET A 1126 -13.36 -58.57 48.36
N TYR A 1127 -13.29 -57.24 48.45
CA TYR A 1127 -12.19 -56.46 47.90
C TYR A 1127 -11.36 -55.81 49.01
N TYR A 1128 -10.07 -55.63 48.75
CA TYR A 1128 -9.09 -55.05 49.67
C TYR A 1128 -8.14 -54.13 48.91
N ILE A 1129 -7.97 -52.88 49.35
CA ILE A 1129 -6.78 -52.09 49.01
C ILE A 1129 -5.74 -52.37 50.08
N GLN A 1130 -4.58 -52.90 49.70
CA GLN A 1130 -3.48 -53.19 50.62
C GLN A 1130 -2.16 -52.62 50.08
N SER A 1131 -1.25 -52.22 50.97
CA SER A 1131 0.14 -51.87 50.63
C SER A 1131 1.06 -52.61 51.59
N GLY A 1132 1.91 -53.49 51.06
CA GLY A 1132 2.59 -54.51 51.87
C GLY A 1132 1.59 -55.36 52.66
N ASP A 1133 1.84 -55.55 53.96
CA ASP A 1133 0.94 -56.30 54.87
C ASP A 1133 -0.25 -55.46 55.41
N LYS A 1134 -0.35 -54.18 55.04
CA LYS A 1134 -1.34 -53.26 55.60
C LYS A 1134 -2.55 -53.10 54.68
N ILE A 1135 -3.72 -53.53 55.15
CA ILE A 1135 -5.01 -53.23 54.50
C ILE A 1135 -5.37 -51.76 54.76
N LEU A 1136 -5.47 -50.98 53.68
CA LEU A 1136 -5.85 -49.57 53.69
C LEU A 1136 -7.38 -49.40 53.65
N LYS A 1137 -8.10 -50.28 52.93
CA LYS A 1137 -9.57 -50.30 52.84
C LYS A 1137 -10.04 -51.68 52.43
N ASN A 1138 -11.25 -52.08 52.82
CA ASN A 1138 -11.91 -53.28 52.32
C ASN A 1138 -13.42 -53.09 52.19
N GLY A 1139 -14.08 -54.03 51.54
CA GLY A 1139 -15.54 -54.06 51.42
C GLY A 1139 -16.00 -55.25 50.60
N LYS A 1140 -17.26 -55.22 50.18
CA LYS A 1140 -17.88 -56.29 49.39
C LYS A 1140 -18.63 -55.77 48.17
N VAL A 1141 -18.65 -56.55 47.11
CA VAL A 1141 -19.45 -56.33 45.91
C VAL A 1141 -20.23 -57.59 45.57
N THR A 1142 -21.48 -57.41 45.15
CA THR A 1142 -22.36 -58.51 44.74
C THR A 1142 -22.40 -58.56 43.22
N ILE A 1143 -22.11 -59.72 42.64
CA ILE A 1143 -22.21 -59.97 41.19
C ILE A 1143 -23.47 -60.77 40.91
N ASN A 1144 -24.28 -60.29 39.97
CA ASN A 1144 -25.58 -60.84 39.59
C ASN A 1144 -25.77 -60.77 38.06
N ASN A 1145 -25.02 -61.60 37.35
CA ASN A 1145 -25.09 -61.79 35.91
C ASN A 1145 -26.34 -62.54 35.47
#